data_AF-C0M8G9-F1
#
_entry.id   AF-C0M8G9-F1
#
_cell.length_a   1.000
_cell.length_b   1.000
_cell.length_c   1.000
_cell.angle_alpha   90.00
_cell.angle_beta   90.00
_cell.angle_gamma   90.00
#
_symmetry.space_group_name_H-M   'P 1'
#
loop_
_entity.id
_entity.type
_entity.pdbx_description
1 polymer ?
#
loop_
_entity_poly.entity_id
_entity_poly.type
_entity_poly.pdbx_seq_one_letter_code
_entity_poly.pdbx_strand_id
1 'polypeptide(L)'
;MLIAGMACLLIKHASSKLLIVSVAVSSYYAVANSYITLAINKNNSRFTISNRTIQEMLLSLAALVSLLILGVLLKKYLFKKDYQSNRGIQVILLSQAFSVLTLNSSLFKTVIKQNDYWPLDSQSNLVSLNLFKYSFCSYMLTFVVYYLIVTAFIEVLSKRWGLRLALVTSLFLGIIFNYFIQAGITAYGDFHGAVIIPGATLFQVLVLTLFFVLVFLLINNYIIALFVNTVIGALISIVNIEKYKQRSEPLLFSDLKWIKEIKFFLNYISLTQIISIILILVLSGLLIYVLYKRYFREKILSALYLRLMSIGSILLVFASILFVFSQNKDGEIKKGIPVLSSVYNVFDIDWYGLTTNARFQSLSFVWFKQVTTSTINQPSGYSKSAMQKIYQKYQARAADINKQRHQRISDQTVIYILSESFADPARISGVQLAKDPIAEIHHIMETTTSGLMTSDGYGGGTANMEFQSLFGLPKYNLNPTVSILYSDVFPKLKFSPAISNAFSPKDRIVLHLASANNYSRKIVYNKLGFDTFIATEDSADKPKHLIRMSSSYSDESTYDNILDQLNPKRSQFFSVITMQNHGPWYTELRDVDVSLAGLDQSETDSLQSYVNLLSITDKSTKAFLSALEKVDKPITVVFYGDHLPGFYPDQVFKNDEEVKYLTDYFIWSNHQTNKLARPRVNSSDFTSLLLEHTDSKVSPYYALLTDVLDTRNSDDSQLTAAQKQVASDLKLLEYDLIEGKGYINAYPDFFKMK
;
A
#
# COMPACT_ATOMS: atom_id res chain seq x y z
N MET A 1 -12.21 46.42 20.10
CA MET A 1 -11.17 47.44 19.81
C MET A 1 -10.18 47.02 18.72
N LEU A 2 -9.53 45.85 18.80
CA LEU A 2 -8.55 45.38 17.79
C LEU A 2 -9.10 45.31 16.35
N ILE A 3 -10.29 44.73 16.16
CA ILE A 3 -10.95 44.61 14.83
C ILE A 3 -11.30 45.98 14.24
N ALA A 4 -11.77 46.92 15.06
CA ALA A 4 -12.08 48.30 14.63
C ALA A 4 -10.81 49.10 14.26
N GLY A 5 -9.72 48.91 15.01
CA GLY A 5 -8.42 49.51 14.70
C GLY A 5 -7.79 48.96 13.41
N MET A 6 -7.86 47.63 13.21
CA MET A 6 -7.42 46.98 11.97
C MET A 6 -8.26 47.41 10.76
N ALA A 7 -9.58 47.52 10.92
CA ALA A 7 -10.47 47.98 9.86
C ALA A 7 -10.15 49.43 9.44
N CYS A 8 -9.89 50.32 10.41
CA CYS A 8 -9.51 51.71 10.14
C CYS A 8 -8.16 51.81 9.40
N LEU A 9 -7.17 50.98 9.77
CA LEU A 9 -5.89 50.90 9.07
C LEU A 9 -6.01 50.30 7.66
N LEU A 10 -6.79 49.24 7.48
CA LEU A 10 -7.05 48.63 6.17
C LEU A 10 -7.75 49.62 5.23
N ILE A 11 -8.72 50.39 5.74
CA ILE A 11 -9.43 51.45 5.01
C ILE A 11 -8.46 52.57 4.58
N LYS A 12 -7.60 53.04 5.49
CA LYS A 12 -6.60 54.09 5.22
C LYS A 12 -5.60 53.69 4.12
N HIS A 13 -5.25 52.41 4.05
CA HIS A 13 -4.26 51.88 3.12
C HIS A 13 -4.85 51.13 1.91
N ALA A 14 -6.17 51.16 1.71
CA ALA A 14 -6.86 50.46 0.63
C ALA A 14 -6.45 50.97 -0.78
N SER A 15 -6.36 50.04 -1.73
CA SER A 15 -6.15 50.31 -3.16
C SER A 15 -6.81 49.23 -4.03
N SER A 16 -7.05 49.52 -5.31
CA SER A 16 -7.63 48.54 -6.26
C SER A 16 -6.77 47.29 -6.42
N LYS A 17 -5.43 47.42 -6.45
CA LYS A 17 -4.51 46.28 -6.45
C LYS A 17 -4.58 45.47 -5.16
N LEU A 18 -4.66 46.14 -4.01
CA LEU A 18 -4.79 45.46 -2.71
C LEU A 18 -6.12 44.70 -2.60
N LEU A 19 -7.20 45.25 -3.17
CA LEU A 19 -8.51 44.58 -3.24
C LEU A 19 -8.42 43.28 -4.05
N ILE A 20 -7.80 43.31 -5.23
CA ILE A 20 -7.60 42.11 -6.08
C ILE A 20 -6.78 41.05 -5.34
N VAL A 21 -5.68 41.46 -4.69
CA VAL A 21 -4.85 40.53 -3.90
C VAL A 21 -5.63 39.95 -2.73
N SER A 22 -6.43 40.77 -2.02
CA SER A 22 -7.25 40.29 -0.91
C SER A 22 -8.28 39.26 -1.37
N VAL A 23 -8.95 39.47 -2.50
CA VAL A 23 -9.89 38.49 -3.08
C VAL A 23 -9.16 37.19 -3.46
N ALA A 24 -7.96 37.28 -4.02
CA ALA A 24 -7.17 36.10 -4.37
C ALA A 24 -6.71 35.31 -3.14
N VAL A 25 -6.17 35.99 -2.11
CA VAL A 25 -5.75 35.38 -0.83
C VAL A 25 -6.96 34.80 -0.09
N SER A 26 -8.10 35.47 -0.15
CA SER A 26 -9.38 35.00 0.37
C SER A 26 -9.83 33.69 -0.28
N SER A 27 -9.73 33.62 -1.62
CA SER A 27 -10.07 32.40 -2.37
C SER A 27 -9.11 31.26 -2.03
N TYR A 28 -7.81 31.56 -1.95
CA TYR A 28 -6.79 30.60 -1.51
C TYR A 28 -7.13 30.04 -0.12
N TYR A 29 -7.43 30.91 0.85
CA TYR A 29 -7.79 30.53 2.20
C TYR A 29 -9.03 29.62 2.24
N ALA A 30 -10.09 30.02 1.53
CA ALA A 30 -11.35 29.27 1.52
C ALA A 30 -11.16 27.84 0.97
N VAL A 31 -10.45 27.71 -0.15
CA VAL A 31 -10.17 26.40 -0.75
C VAL A 31 -9.25 25.58 0.16
N ALA A 32 -8.12 26.15 0.61
CA ALA A 32 -7.18 25.45 1.47
C ALA A 32 -7.84 24.93 2.76
N ASN A 33 -8.64 25.76 3.43
CA ASN A 33 -9.34 25.40 4.65
C ASN A 33 -10.38 24.30 4.42
N SER A 34 -11.09 24.34 3.28
CA SER A 34 -12.07 23.32 2.91
C SER A 34 -11.42 21.96 2.66
N TYR A 35 -10.34 21.93 1.88
CA TYR A 35 -9.62 20.69 1.56
C TYR A 35 -8.92 20.08 2.78
N ILE A 36 -8.37 20.90 3.69
CA ILE A 36 -7.82 20.40 4.96
C ILE A 36 -8.94 19.81 5.84
N THR A 37 -10.06 20.50 5.96
CA THR A 37 -11.21 20.03 6.75
C THR A 37 -11.76 18.72 6.20
N LEU A 38 -11.89 18.61 4.87
CA LEU A 38 -12.28 17.40 4.18
C LEU A 38 -11.30 16.26 4.43
N ALA A 39 -9.99 16.51 4.33
CA ALA A 39 -8.97 15.48 4.54
C ALA A 39 -8.98 14.94 5.98
N ILE A 40 -9.10 15.82 6.99
CA ILE A 40 -9.13 15.42 8.41
C ILE A 40 -10.36 14.56 8.73
N ASN A 41 -11.49 14.82 8.08
CA ASN A 41 -12.75 14.18 8.39
C ASN A 41 -13.21 13.13 7.36
N LYS A 42 -12.41 12.83 6.33
CA LYS A 42 -12.81 11.95 5.21
C LYS A 42 -13.30 10.58 5.67
N ASN A 43 -12.70 10.04 6.72
CA ASN A 43 -12.96 8.69 7.22
C ASN A 43 -13.93 8.66 8.41
N ASN A 44 -14.49 9.83 8.77
CA ASN A 44 -15.52 9.95 9.79
C ASN A 44 -16.89 9.77 9.15
N SER A 45 -17.52 8.61 9.36
CA SER A 45 -18.84 8.28 8.81
C SER A 45 -19.96 9.20 9.31
N ARG A 46 -19.74 9.93 10.42
CA ARG A 46 -20.70 10.89 10.99
C ARG A 46 -20.46 12.32 10.54
N PHE A 47 -19.39 12.58 9.78
CA PHE A 47 -19.05 13.92 9.35
C PHE A 47 -19.88 14.34 8.14
N THR A 48 -20.61 15.43 8.30
CA THR A 48 -21.21 16.19 7.21
C THR A 48 -20.68 17.61 7.26
N ILE A 49 -20.30 18.17 6.11
CA ILE A 49 -20.02 19.60 6.05
C ILE A 49 -21.36 20.32 6.22
N SER A 50 -21.56 20.91 7.40
CA SER A 50 -22.73 21.74 7.61
C SER A 50 -22.67 22.98 6.72
N ASN A 51 -23.80 23.37 6.14
CA ASN A 51 -23.93 24.64 5.42
C ASN A 51 -23.44 25.82 6.28
N ARG A 52 -23.59 25.72 7.61
CA ARG A 52 -23.13 26.73 8.57
C ARG A 52 -21.61 26.93 8.57
N THR A 53 -20.80 25.89 8.43
CA THR A 53 -19.33 26.01 8.39
C THR A 53 -18.85 26.71 7.13
N ILE A 54 -19.44 26.35 5.97
CA ILE A 54 -19.18 27.04 4.70
C ILE A 54 -19.68 28.49 4.79
N GLN A 55 -20.86 28.71 5.36
CA GLN A 55 -21.46 30.02 5.52
C GLN A 55 -20.64 30.93 6.44
N GLU A 56 -20.12 30.44 7.57
CA GLU A 56 -19.23 31.19 8.47
C GLU A 56 -17.91 31.57 7.79
N MET A 57 -17.35 30.67 6.98
CA MET A 57 -16.17 30.96 6.16
C MET A 57 -16.47 32.01 5.08
N LEU A 58 -17.60 31.89 4.37
CA LEU A 58 -18.02 32.85 3.35
C LEU A 58 -18.38 34.22 3.94
N LEU A 59 -19.02 34.26 5.12
CA LEU A 59 -19.38 35.48 5.83
C LEU A 59 -18.14 36.24 6.31
N SER A 60 -17.16 35.55 6.88
CA SER A 60 -15.90 36.17 7.30
C SER A 60 -15.09 36.70 6.11
N LEU A 61 -15.12 36.00 4.97
CA LEU A 61 -14.55 36.45 3.71
C LEU A 61 -15.26 37.69 3.14
N ALA A 62 -16.60 37.63 3.09
CA ALA A 62 -17.44 38.71 2.60
C ALA A 62 -17.29 39.96 3.45
N ALA A 63 -17.17 39.83 4.77
CA ALA A 63 -16.89 40.94 5.68
C ALA A 63 -15.54 41.61 5.38
N LEU A 64 -14.47 40.83 5.19
CA LEU A 64 -13.14 41.35 4.86
C LEU A 64 -13.14 42.09 3.51
N VAL A 65 -13.74 41.50 2.47
CA VAL A 65 -13.85 42.10 1.13
C VAL A 65 -14.72 43.35 1.16
N SER A 66 -15.84 43.32 1.88
CA SER A 66 -16.74 44.47 2.02
C SER A 66 -16.07 45.64 2.74
N LEU A 67 -15.27 45.38 3.78
CA LEU A 67 -14.47 46.40 4.46
C LEU A 67 -13.43 47.05 3.54
N LEU A 68 -12.83 46.28 2.63
CA LEU A 68 -11.89 46.81 1.64
C LEU A 68 -12.57 47.59 0.52
N ILE A 69 -13.74 47.15 0.03
CA ILE A 69 -14.56 47.89 -0.92
C ILE A 69 -14.98 49.23 -0.31
N LEU A 70 -15.55 49.19 0.91
CA LEU A 70 -15.91 50.38 1.66
C LEU A 70 -14.69 51.28 1.87
N GLY A 71 -13.52 50.72 2.16
CA GLY A 71 -12.27 51.48 2.27
C GLY A 71 -11.84 52.17 0.99
N VAL A 72 -11.94 51.52 -0.18
CA VAL A 72 -11.65 52.14 -1.48
C VAL A 72 -12.64 53.25 -1.80
N LEU A 73 -13.93 53.04 -1.52
CA LEU A 73 -14.98 54.03 -1.73
C LEU A 73 -14.82 55.24 -0.80
N LEU A 74 -14.66 55.00 0.51
CA LEU A 74 -14.41 56.05 1.50
C LEU A 74 -13.14 56.83 1.18
N LYS A 75 -12.09 56.17 0.68
CA LYS A 75 -10.87 56.85 0.23
C LYS A 75 -11.13 57.83 -0.92
N LYS A 76 -11.95 57.43 -1.89
CA LYS A 76 -12.35 58.26 -3.04
C LYS A 76 -13.12 59.52 -2.60
N TYR A 77 -13.92 59.44 -1.53
CA TYR A 77 -14.78 60.53 -1.08
C TYR A 77 -14.19 61.38 0.06
N LEU A 78 -13.44 60.78 1.00
CA LEU A 78 -12.95 61.45 2.20
C LEU A 78 -11.52 62.00 2.07
N PHE A 79 -10.68 61.44 1.19
CA PHE A 79 -9.27 61.82 1.09
C PHE A 79 -9.00 62.54 -0.24
N LYS A 80 -8.94 63.89 -0.20
CA LYS A 80 -8.60 64.75 -1.37
C LYS A 80 -7.16 64.59 -1.88
N LYS A 81 -6.26 63.96 -1.12
CA LYS A 81 -4.88 63.63 -1.53
C LYS A 81 -4.69 62.12 -1.48
N ASP A 82 -4.10 61.56 -2.53
CA ASP A 82 -3.67 60.17 -2.56
C ASP A 82 -2.64 59.93 -1.45
N TYR A 83 -3.08 59.30 -0.37
CA TYR A 83 -2.16 58.80 0.65
C TYR A 83 -1.32 57.69 0.00
N GLN A 84 -0.07 58.01 -0.36
CA GLN A 84 0.90 57.06 -0.89
C GLN A 84 1.31 56.09 0.23
N SER A 85 0.48 55.07 0.42
CA SER A 85 0.78 53.98 1.31
C SER A 85 2.00 53.22 0.80
N ASN A 86 3.00 53.02 1.67
CA ASN A 86 4.11 52.12 1.39
C ASN A 86 3.56 50.69 1.14
N ARG A 87 3.94 50.08 0.01
CA ARG A 87 3.57 48.71 -0.37
C ARG A 87 3.94 47.69 0.70
N GLY A 88 5.04 47.90 1.42
CA GLY A 88 5.45 47.03 2.53
C GLY A 88 4.44 47.00 3.68
N ILE A 89 3.86 48.16 4.01
CA ILE A 89 2.85 48.29 5.08
C ILE A 89 1.57 47.55 4.69
N GLN A 90 1.13 47.67 3.43
CA GLN A 90 -0.06 46.96 2.92
C GLN A 90 0.10 45.44 3.00
N VAL A 91 1.26 44.91 2.63
CA VAL A 91 1.57 43.47 2.71
C VAL A 91 1.50 42.99 4.15
N ILE A 92 2.14 43.72 5.07
CA ILE A 92 2.16 43.36 6.49
C ILE A 92 0.74 43.37 7.05
N LEU A 93 -0.04 44.44 6.83
CA LEU A 93 -1.41 44.55 7.34
C LEU A 93 -2.32 43.42 6.82
N LEU A 94 -2.24 43.12 5.52
CA LEU A 94 -3.05 42.06 4.93
C LEU A 94 -2.65 40.69 5.48
N SER A 95 -1.35 40.44 5.65
CA SER A 95 -0.83 39.19 6.20
C SER A 95 -1.27 38.98 7.66
N GLN A 96 -1.20 40.02 8.49
CA GLN A 96 -1.70 39.97 9.87
C GLN A 96 -3.20 39.68 9.93
N ALA A 97 -4.00 40.32 9.06
CA ALA A 97 -5.44 40.11 9.04
C ALA A 97 -5.81 38.65 8.76
N PHE A 98 -5.16 38.02 7.77
CA PHE A 98 -5.41 36.60 7.46
C PHE A 98 -4.84 35.64 8.51
N SER A 99 -3.71 35.98 9.15
CA SER A 99 -3.21 35.21 10.30
C SER A 99 -4.23 35.18 11.43
N VAL A 100 -4.75 36.35 11.83
CA VAL A 100 -5.75 36.44 12.89
C VAL A 100 -7.04 35.69 12.52
N LEU A 101 -7.48 35.79 11.27
CA LEU A 101 -8.65 35.07 10.76
C LEU A 101 -8.46 33.55 10.86
N THR A 102 -7.26 33.05 10.52
CA THR A 102 -6.91 31.63 10.63
C THR A 102 -6.89 31.14 12.06
N LEU A 103 -6.28 31.91 12.97
CA LEU A 103 -6.22 31.56 14.40
C LEU A 103 -7.58 31.63 15.10
N ASN A 104 -8.57 32.31 14.52
CA ASN A 104 -9.93 32.33 15.05
C ASN A 104 -10.85 31.26 14.43
N SER A 105 -10.34 30.51 13.43
CA SER A 105 -11.12 29.48 12.75
C SER A 105 -11.45 28.31 13.67
N SER A 106 -12.59 27.65 13.41
CA SER A 106 -12.95 26.40 14.07
C SER A 106 -11.90 25.30 13.85
N LEU A 107 -11.30 25.25 12.65
CA LEU A 107 -10.22 24.32 12.33
C LEU A 107 -9.03 24.47 13.28
N PHE A 108 -8.57 25.70 13.52
CA PHE A 108 -7.45 25.94 14.43
C PHE A 108 -7.76 25.49 15.87
N LYS A 109 -8.99 25.70 16.33
CA LYS A 109 -9.44 25.21 17.65
C LYS A 109 -9.41 23.68 17.72
N THR A 110 -9.83 23.00 16.66
CA THR A 110 -9.77 21.53 16.57
C THR A 110 -8.32 21.03 16.61
N VAL A 111 -7.44 21.62 15.80
CA VAL A 111 -6.02 21.25 15.74
C VAL A 111 -5.32 21.44 17.09
N ILE A 112 -5.59 22.53 17.81
CA ILE A 112 -5.03 22.75 19.14
C ILE A 112 -5.49 21.70 20.15
N LYS A 113 -6.80 21.38 20.16
CA LYS A 113 -7.37 20.41 21.12
C LYS A 113 -6.82 19.00 20.94
N GLN A 114 -6.40 18.67 19.72
CA GLN A 114 -5.89 17.35 19.36
C GLN A 114 -4.35 17.24 19.49
N ASN A 115 -3.63 18.31 19.83
CA ASN A 115 -2.16 18.30 19.79
C ASN A 115 -1.54 17.95 21.15
N ASP A 116 -0.72 16.90 21.20
CA ASP A 116 -0.11 16.39 22.42
C ASP A 116 1.28 17.00 22.73
N TYR A 117 1.80 17.92 21.90
CA TYR A 117 3.14 18.48 22.09
C TYR A 117 3.22 19.50 23.24
N TRP A 118 2.22 20.36 23.41
CA TRP A 118 2.04 21.26 24.56
C TRP A 118 0.62 21.14 25.12
N PRO A 119 0.24 19.99 25.69
CA PRO A 119 -1.14 19.66 25.99
C PRO A 119 -1.80 20.77 26.83
N LEU A 120 -3.02 21.12 26.44
CA LEU A 120 -3.88 22.05 27.17
C LEU A 120 -4.76 21.26 28.14
N ASP A 121 -4.14 20.48 29.02
CA ASP A 121 -4.86 19.75 30.05
C ASP A 121 -5.20 20.67 31.21
N SER A 122 -6.50 20.77 31.51
CA SER A 122 -7.10 21.60 32.55
C SER A 122 -6.54 21.36 33.96
N GLN A 123 -5.86 20.24 34.20
CA GLN A 123 -5.25 19.91 35.48
C GLN A 123 -3.80 20.40 35.64
N SER A 124 -3.18 20.97 34.60
CA SER A 124 -1.78 21.41 34.65
C SER A 124 -1.64 22.91 34.97
N ASN A 125 -0.70 23.28 35.84
CA ASN A 125 -0.36 24.70 36.11
C ASN A 125 0.30 25.42 34.91
N LEU A 126 0.46 24.74 33.77
CA LEU A 126 1.16 25.22 32.58
C LEU A 126 0.21 25.63 31.44
N VAL A 127 -1.11 25.51 31.60
CA VAL A 127 -2.09 25.80 30.53
C VAL A 127 -1.90 27.19 29.94
N SER A 128 -1.76 28.23 30.76
CA SER A 128 -1.57 29.61 30.27
C SER A 128 -0.28 29.79 29.48
N LEU A 129 0.80 29.13 29.92
CA LEU A 129 2.10 29.18 29.24
C LEU A 129 2.06 28.40 27.91
N ASN A 130 1.44 27.21 27.91
CA ASN A 130 1.27 26.37 26.72
C ASN A 130 0.36 27.04 25.68
N LEU A 131 -0.74 27.66 26.13
CA LEU A 131 -1.63 28.43 25.27
C LEU A 131 -0.93 29.64 24.66
N PHE A 132 -0.10 30.35 25.44
CA PHE A 132 0.73 31.43 24.92
C PHE A 132 1.72 30.93 23.87
N LYS A 133 2.48 29.86 24.17
CA LYS A 133 3.43 29.24 23.22
C LYS A 133 2.74 28.84 21.93
N TYR A 134 1.60 28.14 22.00
CA TYR A 134 0.84 27.77 20.81
C TYR A 134 0.36 28.96 20.01
N SER A 135 -0.27 29.93 20.67
CA SER A 135 -0.85 31.10 20.00
C SER A 135 0.24 31.94 19.34
N PHE A 136 1.36 32.15 20.04
CA PHE A 136 2.48 32.93 19.53
C PHE A 136 3.19 32.22 18.37
N CYS A 137 3.57 30.95 18.53
CA CYS A 137 4.22 30.18 17.47
C CYS A 137 3.32 30.01 16.25
N SER A 138 2.02 29.75 16.44
CA SER A 138 1.07 29.64 15.34
C SER A 138 0.85 30.98 14.63
N TYR A 139 0.83 32.09 15.36
CA TYR A 139 0.76 33.42 14.77
C TYR A 139 2.00 33.74 13.93
N MET A 140 3.20 33.48 14.46
CA MET A 140 4.44 33.67 13.70
C MET A 140 4.47 32.81 12.43
N LEU A 141 4.11 31.54 12.53
CA LEU A 141 4.08 30.62 11.39
C LEU A 141 3.05 31.06 10.34
N THR A 142 1.80 31.32 10.75
CA THR A 142 0.75 31.77 9.83
C THR A 142 1.08 33.12 9.22
N PHE A 143 1.69 34.05 9.97
CA PHE A 143 2.13 35.34 9.42
C PHE A 143 3.17 35.17 8.32
N VAL A 144 4.17 34.30 8.51
CA VAL A 144 5.15 34.01 7.45
C VAL A 144 4.46 33.41 6.22
N VAL A 145 3.56 32.44 6.42
CA VAL A 145 2.80 31.82 5.32
C VAL A 145 1.96 32.86 4.58
N TYR A 146 1.17 33.68 5.27
CA TYR A 146 0.35 34.71 4.63
C TYR A 146 1.18 35.82 4.00
N TYR A 147 2.33 36.18 4.59
CA TYR A 147 3.26 37.10 3.97
C TYR A 147 3.75 36.57 2.61
N LEU A 148 4.11 35.28 2.54
CA LEU A 148 4.48 34.64 1.28
C LEU A 148 3.31 34.60 0.29
N ILE A 149 2.09 34.24 0.73
CA ILE A 149 0.90 34.19 -0.14
C ILE A 149 0.56 35.58 -0.70
N VAL A 150 0.50 36.60 0.16
CA VAL A 150 0.20 37.98 -0.24
C VAL A 150 1.25 38.49 -1.22
N THR A 151 2.54 38.28 -0.92
CA THR A 151 3.62 38.72 -1.82
C THR A 151 3.63 37.96 -3.14
N ALA A 152 3.31 36.67 -3.14
CA ALA A 152 3.18 35.86 -4.36
C ALA A 152 2.06 36.35 -5.28
N PHE A 153 0.87 36.64 -4.75
CA PHE A 153 -0.21 37.21 -5.58
C PHE A 153 0.12 38.59 -6.12
N ILE A 154 0.87 39.39 -5.35
CA ILE A 154 1.39 40.67 -5.84
C ILE A 154 2.42 40.45 -6.97
N GLU A 155 3.26 39.42 -6.88
CA GLU A 155 4.20 39.04 -7.95
C GLU A 155 3.47 38.62 -9.22
N VAL A 156 2.36 37.87 -9.12
CA VAL A 156 1.47 37.52 -10.24
C VAL A 156 0.93 38.77 -10.92
N LEU A 157 0.40 39.74 -10.16
CA LEU A 157 -0.06 41.02 -10.71
C LEU A 157 1.07 41.82 -11.37
N SER A 158 2.31 41.59 -10.96
CA SER A 158 3.51 42.20 -11.53
C SER A 158 4.12 41.35 -12.66
N LYS A 159 3.48 40.24 -13.06
CA LYS A 159 3.96 39.26 -14.05
C LYS A 159 5.34 38.66 -13.72
N ARG A 160 5.65 38.48 -12.44
CA ARG A 160 6.90 37.85 -11.97
C ARG A 160 6.61 36.44 -11.46
N TRP A 161 7.42 35.48 -11.91
CA TRP A 161 7.21 34.05 -11.67
C TRP A 161 8.36 33.45 -10.86
N GLY A 162 8.63 34.05 -9.70
CA GLY A 162 9.77 33.72 -8.85
C GLY A 162 9.52 32.60 -7.85
N LEU A 163 10.53 32.34 -7.01
CA LEU A 163 10.51 31.27 -6.00
C LEU A 163 9.34 31.39 -5.02
N ARG A 164 8.91 32.60 -4.64
CA ARG A 164 7.81 32.79 -3.69
C ARG A 164 6.49 32.26 -4.24
N LEU A 165 6.21 32.57 -5.50
CA LEU A 165 5.04 32.02 -6.17
C LEU A 165 5.12 30.50 -6.31
N ALA A 166 6.29 29.94 -6.64
CA ALA A 166 6.49 28.50 -6.65
C ALA A 166 6.20 27.86 -5.28
N LEU A 167 6.71 28.43 -4.18
CA LEU A 167 6.45 27.96 -2.81
C LEU A 167 4.95 27.95 -2.46
N VAL A 168 4.26 29.07 -2.74
CA VAL A 168 2.82 29.21 -2.46
C VAL A 168 1.99 28.25 -3.31
N THR A 169 2.37 28.07 -4.57
CA THR A 169 1.70 27.14 -5.48
C THR A 169 1.91 25.69 -5.03
N SER A 170 3.12 25.32 -4.64
CA SER A 170 3.41 23.99 -4.09
C SER A 170 2.65 23.69 -2.81
N LEU A 171 2.51 24.67 -1.91
CA LEU A 171 1.71 24.52 -0.69
C LEU A 171 0.23 24.26 -1.04
N PHE A 172 -0.31 25.01 -1.99
CA PHE A 172 -1.69 24.83 -2.44
C PHE A 172 -1.93 23.46 -3.06
N LEU A 173 -1.03 23.02 -3.97
CA LEU A 173 -1.10 21.70 -4.57
C LEU A 173 -0.92 20.59 -3.52
N GLY A 174 -0.03 20.78 -2.55
CA GLY A 174 0.17 19.85 -1.44
C GLY A 174 -1.09 19.64 -0.61
N ILE A 175 -1.85 20.71 -0.34
CA ILE A 175 -3.14 20.65 0.36
C ILE A 175 -4.20 19.92 -0.47
N ILE A 176 -4.33 20.26 -1.75
CA ILE A 176 -5.32 19.65 -2.64
C ILE A 176 -5.05 18.15 -2.83
N PHE A 177 -3.82 17.78 -3.16
CA PHE A 177 -3.47 16.38 -3.41
C PHE A 177 -3.40 15.55 -2.13
N ASN A 178 -3.13 16.15 -0.96
CA ASN A 178 -3.31 15.46 0.33
C ASN A 178 -4.75 14.95 0.48
N TYR A 179 -5.76 15.76 0.15
CA TYR A 179 -7.15 15.30 0.19
C TYR A 179 -7.41 14.18 -0.82
N PHE A 180 -7.00 14.32 -2.08
CA PHE A 180 -7.28 13.29 -3.09
C PHE A 180 -6.58 11.96 -2.78
N ILE A 181 -5.37 12.00 -2.25
CA ILE A 181 -4.67 10.81 -1.76
C ILE A 181 -5.46 10.16 -0.62
N GLN A 182 -5.88 10.93 0.39
CA GLN A 182 -6.69 10.42 1.49
C GLN A 182 -8.07 9.93 1.04
N ALA A 183 -8.69 10.59 0.07
CA ALA A 183 -9.99 10.21 -0.49
C ALA A 183 -9.93 8.89 -1.26
N GLY A 184 -8.75 8.51 -1.76
CA GLY A 184 -8.53 7.22 -2.39
C GLY A 184 -8.39 6.04 -1.42
N ILE A 185 -8.22 6.29 -0.13
CA ILE A 185 -8.21 5.26 0.91
C ILE A 185 -9.63 5.17 1.48
N THR A 186 -10.42 4.19 1.05
CA THR A 186 -11.85 4.07 1.39
C THR A 186 -12.14 3.25 2.66
N ALA A 187 -11.14 2.99 3.50
CA ALA A 187 -11.38 2.43 4.84
C ALA A 187 -11.95 3.49 5.81
N TYR A 188 -13.02 3.13 6.52
CA TYR A 188 -13.75 4.03 7.44
C TYR A 188 -13.60 3.65 8.92
N GLY A 189 -13.96 4.56 9.83
CA GLY A 189 -14.02 4.35 11.29
C GLY A 189 -13.14 5.30 12.11
N ASP A 190 -13.08 5.08 13.41
CA ASP A 190 -12.12 5.73 14.32
C ASP A 190 -11.32 4.67 15.08
N PHE A 191 -10.13 5.04 15.52
CA PHE A 191 -9.27 4.22 16.37
C PHE A 191 -8.96 5.03 17.64
N HIS A 192 -9.38 4.53 18.80
CA HIS A 192 -9.32 5.26 20.09
C HIS A 192 -9.88 6.69 20.02
N GLY A 193 -10.99 6.91 19.30
CA GLY A 193 -11.61 8.23 19.15
C GLY A 193 -10.91 9.17 18.16
N ALA A 194 -9.84 8.73 17.49
CA ALA A 194 -9.15 9.47 16.44
C ALA A 194 -9.48 8.91 15.05
N VAL A 195 -9.80 9.79 14.09
CA VAL A 195 -10.05 9.43 12.67
C VAL A 195 -8.78 9.58 11.83
N ILE A 196 -7.86 10.43 12.28
CA ILE A 196 -6.52 10.67 11.73
C ILE A 196 -5.62 11.10 12.88
N ILE A 197 -4.34 10.72 12.86
CA ILE A 197 -3.41 11.09 13.93
C ILE A 197 -3.03 12.57 13.82
N PRO A 198 -3.00 13.31 14.96
CA PRO A 198 -2.59 14.71 15.00
C PRO A 198 -1.22 14.93 14.33
N GLY A 199 -1.18 15.80 13.32
CA GLY A 199 0.02 16.10 12.56
C GLY A 199 0.23 15.27 11.29
N ALA A 200 -0.53 14.19 11.06
CA ALA A 200 -0.40 13.37 9.85
C ALA A 200 -0.71 14.16 8.57
N THR A 201 -1.79 14.95 8.59
CA THR A 201 -2.13 15.87 7.48
C THR A 201 -1.04 16.92 7.27
N LEU A 202 -0.50 17.49 8.36
CA LEU A 202 0.58 18.48 8.26
C LEU A 202 1.84 17.86 7.64
N PHE A 203 2.20 16.65 8.08
CA PHE A 203 3.35 15.91 7.55
C PHE A 203 3.21 15.66 6.05
N GLN A 204 2.08 15.09 5.62
CA GLN A 204 1.80 14.84 4.19
C GLN A 204 1.88 16.13 3.37
N VAL A 205 1.23 17.20 3.82
CA VAL A 205 1.22 18.49 3.11
C VAL A 205 2.64 19.06 3.01
N LEU A 206 3.45 18.98 4.06
CA LEU A 206 4.84 19.46 4.04
C LEU A 206 5.70 18.63 3.08
N VAL A 207 5.60 17.30 3.10
CA VAL A 207 6.33 16.41 2.19
C VAL A 207 5.96 16.70 0.73
N LEU A 208 4.66 16.78 0.41
CA LEU A 208 4.18 17.10 -0.94
C LEU A 208 4.61 18.50 -1.37
N THR A 209 4.55 19.48 -0.47
CA THR A 209 5.00 20.85 -0.75
C THR A 209 6.49 20.86 -1.11
N LEU A 210 7.34 20.24 -0.29
CA LEU A 210 8.78 20.17 -0.54
C LEU A 210 9.09 19.44 -1.85
N PHE A 211 8.39 18.36 -2.14
CA PHE A 211 8.50 17.63 -3.40
C PHE A 211 8.11 18.50 -4.61
N PHE A 212 6.98 19.20 -4.56
CA PHE A 212 6.56 20.08 -5.66
C PHE A 212 7.51 21.28 -5.84
N VAL A 213 8.05 21.85 -4.75
CA VAL A 213 9.09 22.89 -4.83
C VAL A 213 10.35 22.33 -5.50
N LEU A 214 10.76 21.11 -5.17
CA LEU A 214 11.90 20.45 -5.81
C LEU A 214 11.69 20.34 -7.32
N VAL A 215 10.49 19.94 -7.78
CA VAL A 215 10.16 19.89 -9.21
C VAL A 215 10.20 21.28 -9.86
N PHE A 216 9.66 22.32 -9.21
CA PHE A 216 9.79 23.71 -9.68
C PHE A 216 11.26 24.11 -9.84
N LEU A 217 12.12 23.76 -8.88
CA LEU A 217 13.54 24.05 -8.95
C LEU A 217 14.26 23.21 -10.02
N LEU A 218 13.91 21.94 -10.23
CA LEU A 218 14.54 21.07 -11.22
C LEU A 218 14.17 21.44 -12.66
N ILE A 219 12.95 21.93 -12.91
CA ILE A 219 12.53 22.39 -14.23
C ILE A 219 12.92 23.87 -14.45
N ASN A 220 12.90 24.68 -13.38
CA ASN A 220 13.22 26.10 -13.36
C ASN A 220 12.40 26.96 -14.37
N ASN A 221 11.25 26.46 -14.79
CA ASN A 221 10.24 27.17 -15.56
C ASN A 221 8.89 26.99 -14.86
N TYR A 222 8.25 28.10 -14.48
CA TYR A 222 7.06 28.05 -13.63
C TYR A 222 5.89 27.29 -14.28
N ILE A 223 5.58 27.53 -15.55
CA ILE A 223 4.42 26.90 -16.20
C ILE A 223 4.64 25.42 -16.46
N ILE A 224 5.82 25.05 -16.98
CA ILE A 224 6.14 23.65 -17.23
C ILE A 224 6.14 22.88 -15.90
N ALA A 225 6.72 23.45 -14.86
CA ALA A 225 6.74 22.82 -13.54
C ALA A 225 5.36 22.71 -12.89
N LEU A 226 4.51 23.75 -13.02
CA LEU A 226 3.12 23.70 -12.53
C LEU A 226 2.35 22.55 -13.18
N PHE A 227 2.49 22.39 -14.50
CA PHE A 227 1.88 21.28 -15.22
C PHE A 227 2.40 19.93 -14.73
N VAL A 228 3.72 19.75 -14.70
CA VAL A 228 4.33 18.50 -14.26
C VAL A 228 3.89 18.15 -12.83
N ASN A 229 3.88 19.11 -11.91
CA ASN A 229 3.38 18.90 -10.54
C ASN A 229 1.90 18.50 -10.49
N THR A 230 1.06 19.14 -11.30
CA THR A 230 -0.37 18.82 -11.36
C THR A 230 -0.59 17.41 -11.91
N VAL A 231 0.14 17.03 -12.97
CA VAL A 231 0.08 15.68 -13.56
C VAL A 231 0.58 14.64 -12.56
N ILE A 232 1.73 14.86 -11.92
CA ILE A 232 2.27 13.92 -10.91
C ILE A 232 1.29 13.75 -9.75
N GLY A 233 0.76 14.84 -9.19
CA GLY A 233 -0.21 14.76 -8.09
C GLY A 233 -1.49 14.04 -8.49
N ALA A 234 -2.01 14.28 -9.70
CA ALA A 234 -3.17 13.59 -10.23
C ALA A 234 -2.91 12.10 -10.44
N LEU A 235 -1.77 11.73 -11.04
CA LEU A 235 -1.38 10.34 -11.26
C LEU A 235 -1.23 9.58 -9.95
N ILE A 236 -0.51 10.16 -8.96
CA ILE A 236 -0.39 9.56 -7.62
C ILE A 236 -1.78 9.32 -7.02
N SER A 237 -2.68 10.29 -7.13
CA SER A 237 -4.04 10.17 -6.58
C SER A 237 -4.88 9.10 -7.30
N ILE A 238 -4.88 9.10 -8.64
CA ILE A 238 -5.63 8.13 -9.46
C ILE A 238 -5.11 6.72 -9.24
N VAL A 239 -3.80 6.52 -9.32
CA VAL A 239 -3.18 5.20 -9.08
C VAL A 239 -3.47 4.72 -7.68
N ASN A 240 -3.41 5.60 -6.67
CA ASN A 240 -3.77 5.24 -5.30
C ASN A 240 -5.24 4.81 -5.20
N ILE A 241 -6.18 5.55 -5.81
CA ILE A 241 -7.62 5.19 -5.82
C ILE A 241 -7.83 3.82 -6.47
N GLU A 242 -7.30 3.62 -7.68
CA GLU A 242 -7.54 2.38 -8.44
C GLU A 242 -6.85 1.18 -7.79
N LYS A 243 -5.62 1.35 -7.28
CA LYS A 243 -4.94 0.29 -6.52
C LYS A 243 -5.74 -0.07 -5.26
N TYR A 244 -6.23 0.92 -4.54
CA TYR A 244 -6.96 0.70 -3.30
C TYR A 244 -8.28 -0.03 -3.53
N LYS A 245 -9.05 0.36 -4.56
CA LYS A 245 -10.30 -0.33 -4.93
C LYS A 245 -10.09 -1.82 -5.22
N GLN A 246 -8.98 -2.17 -5.85
CA GLN A 246 -8.72 -3.55 -6.28
C GLN A 246 -8.11 -4.41 -5.16
N ARG A 247 -7.25 -3.82 -4.33
CA ARG A 247 -6.36 -4.57 -3.43
C ARG A 247 -6.51 -4.21 -1.96
N SER A 248 -7.39 -3.25 -1.63
CA SER A 248 -7.50 -2.65 -0.30
C SER A 248 -6.16 -2.17 0.27
N GLU A 249 -5.20 -1.82 -0.61
CA GLU A 249 -3.84 -1.42 -0.27
C GLU A 249 -3.49 -0.08 -0.96
N PRO A 250 -2.91 0.90 -0.25
CA PRO A 250 -2.55 2.19 -0.82
C PRO A 250 -1.31 2.09 -1.73
N LEU A 251 -1.02 3.17 -2.46
CA LEU A 251 0.19 3.29 -3.28
C LEU A 251 1.45 3.39 -2.41
N LEU A 252 2.30 2.38 -2.44
CA LEU A 252 3.52 2.26 -1.65
C LEU A 252 4.76 2.72 -2.42
N PHE A 253 5.86 2.95 -1.70
CA PHE A 253 7.13 3.28 -2.35
C PHE A 253 7.70 2.08 -3.10
N SER A 254 7.50 0.86 -2.59
CA SER A 254 7.84 -0.40 -3.24
C SER A 254 7.16 -0.57 -4.61
N ASP A 255 6.00 0.04 -4.83
CA ASP A 255 5.28 -0.01 -6.11
C ASP A 255 6.01 0.73 -7.24
N LEU A 256 6.96 1.63 -6.92
CA LEU A 256 7.79 2.24 -7.97
C LEU A 256 8.60 1.21 -8.77
N LYS A 257 8.85 0.03 -8.19
CA LYS A 257 9.46 -1.11 -8.91
C LYS A 257 8.56 -1.61 -10.05
N TRP A 258 7.24 -1.46 -9.90
CA TRP A 258 6.21 -1.89 -10.83
C TRP A 258 5.89 -0.87 -11.93
N ILE A 259 6.53 0.31 -11.92
CA ILE A 259 6.31 1.31 -12.98
C ILE A 259 6.68 0.78 -14.38
N LYS A 260 7.52 -0.26 -14.44
CA LYS A 260 7.87 -0.98 -15.67
C LYS A 260 6.77 -1.91 -16.16
N GLU A 261 5.79 -2.24 -15.32
CA GLU A 261 4.68 -3.17 -15.57
C GLU A 261 3.35 -2.42 -15.76
N ILE A 262 3.39 -1.18 -16.26
CA ILE A 262 2.21 -0.32 -16.38
C ILE A 262 1.08 -0.93 -17.23
N LYS A 263 1.39 -1.87 -18.13
CA LYS A 263 0.40 -2.63 -18.91
C LYS A 263 -0.60 -3.38 -18.02
N PHE A 264 -0.14 -3.94 -16.90
CA PHE A 264 -1.02 -4.59 -15.93
C PHE A 264 -2.07 -3.59 -15.43
N PHE A 265 -1.64 -2.40 -15.02
CA PHE A 265 -2.52 -1.34 -14.54
C PHE A 265 -3.47 -0.78 -15.63
N LEU A 266 -3.03 -0.75 -16.89
CA LEU A 266 -3.84 -0.25 -18.02
C LEU A 266 -5.07 -1.13 -18.29
N ASN A 267 -5.02 -2.43 -18.00
CA ASN A 267 -6.17 -3.33 -18.19
C ASN A 267 -7.34 -3.02 -17.23
N TYR A 268 -7.09 -2.27 -16.15
CA TYR A 268 -8.12 -1.87 -15.18
C TYR A 268 -8.75 -0.51 -15.51
N ILE A 269 -8.17 0.26 -16.44
CA ILE A 269 -8.69 1.58 -16.82
C ILE A 269 -9.53 1.44 -18.08
N SER A 270 -10.79 1.85 -18.03
CA SER A 270 -11.66 1.82 -19.20
C SER A 270 -11.10 2.71 -20.32
N LEU A 271 -11.34 2.32 -21.58
CA LEU A 271 -10.88 3.09 -22.75
C LEU A 271 -11.37 4.56 -22.73
N THR A 272 -12.58 4.80 -22.22
CA THR A 272 -13.16 6.15 -22.07
C THR A 272 -12.39 6.99 -21.06
N GLN A 273 -11.94 6.42 -19.95
CA GLN A 273 -11.09 7.09 -18.96
C GLN A 273 -9.70 7.38 -19.54
N ILE A 274 -9.10 6.44 -20.28
CA ILE A 274 -7.80 6.65 -20.96
C ILE A 274 -7.89 7.82 -21.94
N ILE A 275 -8.91 7.83 -22.80
CA ILE A 275 -9.16 8.92 -23.76
C ILE A 275 -9.36 10.25 -23.03
N SER A 276 -10.12 10.26 -21.94
CA SER A 276 -10.36 11.46 -21.12
C SER A 276 -9.05 12.00 -20.52
N ILE A 277 -8.19 11.12 -19.99
CA ILE A 277 -6.88 11.50 -19.45
C ILE A 277 -6.00 12.09 -20.56
N ILE A 278 -5.92 11.43 -21.72
CA ILE A 278 -5.13 11.91 -22.87
C ILE A 278 -5.65 13.27 -23.33
N LEU A 279 -6.97 13.44 -23.46
CA LEU A 279 -7.59 14.71 -23.87
C LEU A 279 -7.27 15.83 -22.88
N ILE A 280 -7.36 15.57 -21.57
CA ILE A 280 -7.00 16.53 -20.52
C ILE A 280 -5.52 16.91 -20.63
N LEU A 281 -4.62 15.94 -20.83
CA LEU A 281 -3.19 16.18 -20.99
C LEU A 281 -2.89 17.01 -22.24
N VAL A 282 -3.56 16.73 -23.37
CA VAL A 282 -3.40 17.48 -24.63
C VAL A 282 -3.93 18.91 -24.51
N LEU A 283 -5.14 19.10 -23.97
CA LEU A 283 -5.73 20.43 -23.76
C LEU A 283 -4.89 21.26 -22.78
N SER A 284 -4.39 20.63 -21.72
CA SER A 284 -3.47 21.27 -20.77
C SER A 284 -2.15 21.64 -21.45
N GLY A 285 -1.59 20.74 -22.27
CA GLY A 285 -0.39 20.98 -23.07
C GLY A 285 -0.54 22.15 -24.05
N LEU A 286 -1.68 22.24 -24.73
CA LEU A 286 -2.00 23.34 -25.64
C LEU A 286 -2.12 24.67 -24.88
N LEU A 287 -2.83 24.67 -23.75
CA LEU A 287 -2.92 25.83 -22.87
C LEU A 287 -1.53 26.29 -22.41
N ILE A 288 -0.67 25.35 -22.02
CA ILE A 288 0.72 25.63 -21.63
C ILE A 288 1.51 26.22 -22.78
N TYR A 289 1.40 25.67 -23.99
CA TYR A 289 2.08 26.21 -25.17
C TYR A 289 1.68 27.67 -25.42
N VAL A 290 0.38 27.96 -25.37
CA VAL A 290 -0.17 29.32 -25.54
C VAL A 290 0.31 30.25 -24.43
N LEU A 291 0.24 29.80 -23.17
CA LEU A 291 0.70 30.58 -22.02
C LEU A 291 2.21 30.84 -22.11
N TYR A 292 3.02 29.79 -22.31
CA TYR A 292 4.48 29.85 -22.43
C TYR A 292 4.93 30.84 -23.51
N LYS A 293 4.31 30.79 -24.70
CA LYS A 293 4.61 31.70 -25.81
C LYS A 293 4.28 33.17 -25.49
N ARG A 294 3.25 33.42 -24.68
CA ARG A 294 2.69 34.75 -24.44
C ARG A 294 3.21 35.47 -23.19
N TYR A 295 3.61 34.74 -22.13
CA TYR A 295 3.83 35.36 -20.82
C TYR A 295 4.97 34.78 -19.94
N PHE A 296 5.60 33.62 -20.25
CA PHE A 296 6.35 32.84 -19.23
C PHE A 296 7.71 32.27 -19.66
N ARG A 297 8.58 33.10 -20.25
CA ARG A 297 9.97 32.69 -20.58
C ARG A 297 10.97 32.83 -19.43
N GLU A 298 10.56 33.43 -18.30
CA GLU A 298 11.47 33.72 -17.20
C GLU A 298 11.81 32.47 -16.37
N LYS A 299 13.05 32.44 -15.87
CA LYS A 299 13.52 31.42 -14.93
C LYS A 299 13.04 31.78 -13.52
N ILE A 300 12.64 30.77 -12.74
CA ILE A 300 12.22 30.95 -11.34
C ILE A 300 13.39 31.47 -10.49
N LEU A 301 14.57 30.86 -10.68
CA LEU A 301 15.85 31.31 -10.16
C LEU A 301 16.85 31.40 -11.31
N SER A 302 17.31 32.62 -11.59
CA SER A 302 18.31 32.89 -12.63
C SER A 302 19.71 32.44 -12.21
N ALA A 303 20.06 32.64 -10.93
CA ALA A 303 21.34 32.26 -10.36
C ALA A 303 21.40 30.76 -10.07
N LEU A 304 22.31 30.05 -10.75
CA LEU A 304 22.48 28.60 -10.60
C LEU A 304 22.88 28.20 -9.18
N TYR A 305 23.75 28.96 -8.51
CA TYR A 305 24.20 28.63 -7.16
C TYR A 305 23.04 28.70 -6.14
N LEU A 306 22.17 29.72 -6.20
CA LEU A 306 20.98 29.81 -5.34
C LEU A 306 20.02 28.64 -5.60
N ARG A 307 19.89 28.22 -6.85
CA ARG A 307 19.07 27.07 -7.25
C ARG A 307 19.62 25.77 -6.68
N LEU A 308 20.92 25.51 -6.83
CA LEU A 308 21.58 24.32 -6.30
C LEU A 308 21.57 24.30 -4.77
N MET A 309 21.79 25.45 -4.11
CA MET A 309 21.65 25.58 -2.66
C MET A 309 20.23 25.25 -2.20
N SER A 310 19.22 25.79 -2.88
CA SER A 310 17.81 25.51 -2.54
C SER A 310 17.46 24.03 -2.71
N ILE A 311 17.92 23.40 -3.80
CA ILE A 311 17.75 21.95 -4.02
C ILE A 311 18.47 21.17 -2.90
N GLY A 312 19.73 21.50 -2.61
CA GLY A 312 20.51 20.87 -1.56
C GLY A 312 19.86 20.98 -0.18
N SER A 313 19.30 22.14 0.16
CA SER A 313 18.55 22.32 1.41
C SER A 313 17.32 21.42 1.51
N ILE A 314 16.55 21.27 0.41
CA ILE A 314 15.39 20.38 0.39
C ILE A 314 15.82 18.91 0.52
N LEU A 315 16.86 18.50 -0.21
CA LEU A 315 17.39 17.14 -0.11
C LEU A 315 17.95 16.84 1.29
N LEU A 316 18.56 17.82 1.95
CA LEU A 316 19.01 17.69 3.33
C LEU A 316 17.84 17.50 4.29
N VAL A 317 16.71 18.18 4.08
CA VAL A 317 15.48 17.96 4.88
C VAL A 317 14.98 16.53 4.69
N PHE A 318 14.89 16.03 3.45
CA PHE A 318 14.50 14.64 3.19
C PHE A 318 15.46 13.62 3.81
N ALA A 319 16.77 13.84 3.68
CA ALA A 319 17.79 13.01 4.31
C ALA A 319 17.68 13.03 5.84
N SER A 320 17.34 14.18 6.43
CA SER A 320 17.14 14.32 7.88
C SER A 320 15.91 13.53 8.36
N ILE A 321 14.81 13.56 7.60
CA ILE A 321 13.62 12.74 7.88
C ILE A 321 14.01 11.26 7.83
N LEU A 322 14.65 10.80 6.74
CA LEU A 322 15.11 9.42 6.60
C LEU A 322 16.05 8.99 7.74
N PHE A 323 16.97 9.87 8.15
CA PHE A 323 17.85 9.60 9.26
C PHE A 323 17.07 9.37 10.56
N VAL A 324 16.09 10.23 10.88
CA VAL A 324 15.23 10.06 12.06
C VAL A 324 14.53 8.70 12.04
N PHE A 325 13.91 8.34 10.91
CA PHE A 325 13.23 7.05 10.77
C PHE A 325 14.19 5.85 10.86
N SER A 326 15.41 5.95 10.32
CA SER A 326 16.41 4.87 10.39
C SER A 326 16.95 4.60 11.80
N GLN A 327 16.81 5.56 12.72
CA GLN A 327 17.23 5.38 14.11
C GLN A 327 16.14 4.72 14.97
N ASN A 328 14.94 4.45 14.42
CA ASN A 328 13.85 3.78 15.12
C ASN A 328 14.14 2.27 15.21
N LYS A 329 14.83 1.84 16.27
CA LYS A 329 15.14 0.42 16.48
C LYS A 329 14.02 -0.37 17.16
N ASP A 330 13.15 0.31 17.91
CA ASP A 330 12.16 -0.32 18.79
C ASP A 330 10.72 0.15 18.53
N GLY A 331 10.41 0.61 17.31
CA GLY A 331 9.04 1.02 16.95
C GLY A 331 8.60 2.38 17.51
N GLU A 332 9.52 3.21 18.01
CA GLU A 332 9.23 4.59 18.43
C GLU A 332 10.26 5.58 17.88
N ILE A 333 9.81 6.80 17.56
CA ILE A 333 10.68 7.94 17.24
C ILE A 333 11.08 8.62 18.56
N LYS A 334 12.33 9.08 18.69
CA LYS A 334 12.77 9.82 19.88
C LYS A 334 11.79 10.97 20.21
N LYS A 335 11.25 10.96 21.44
CA LYS A 335 10.31 12.00 21.92
C LYS A 335 10.93 13.40 21.78
N GLY A 336 10.11 14.37 21.38
CA GLY A 336 10.50 15.77 21.24
C GLY A 336 10.83 16.23 19.82
N ILE A 337 10.85 15.33 18.83
CA ILE A 337 10.96 15.69 17.40
C ILE A 337 9.59 16.17 16.90
N PRO A 338 9.39 17.47 16.60
CA PRO A 338 8.08 18.00 16.23
C PRO A 338 7.50 17.30 14.99
N VAL A 339 6.18 17.12 14.96
CA VAL A 339 5.42 16.41 13.92
C VAL A 339 5.71 14.91 13.85
N LEU A 340 6.97 14.50 13.68
CA LEU A 340 7.32 13.08 13.50
C LEU A 340 7.02 12.22 14.73
N SER A 341 7.41 12.67 15.93
CA SER A 341 7.11 11.93 17.17
C SER A 341 5.61 11.94 17.49
N SER A 342 4.87 13.00 17.14
CA SER A 342 3.42 13.09 17.34
C SER A 342 2.61 12.35 16.29
N VAL A 343 3.21 11.96 15.16
CA VAL A 343 2.55 11.11 14.16
C VAL A 343 2.78 9.63 14.45
N TYR A 344 3.97 9.26 14.93
CA TYR A 344 4.31 7.86 15.14
C TYR A 344 3.97 7.34 16.54
N ASN A 345 4.29 8.09 17.60
CA ASN A 345 4.26 7.55 18.96
C ASN A 345 2.89 7.67 19.67
N VAL A 346 1.82 7.97 18.93
CA VAL A 346 0.47 8.16 19.53
C VAL A 346 -0.18 6.81 19.79
N PHE A 347 -0.16 5.92 18.79
CA PHE A 347 -0.61 4.54 18.92
C PHE A 347 0.34 3.63 18.13
N ASP A 348 0.69 2.48 18.70
CA ASP A 348 1.30 1.41 17.91
C ASP A 348 0.20 0.74 17.07
N ILE A 349 0.08 1.21 15.84
CA ILE A 349 -0.83 0.65 14.83
C ILE A 349 -0.08 -0.14 13.76
N ASP A 350 1.22 -0.40 13.97
CA ASP A 350 2.07 -0.97 12.93
C ASP A 350 1.56 -2.35 12.49
N TRP A 351 1.08 -3.14 13.44
CA TRP A 351 0.53 -4.48 13.23
C TRP A 351 -0.82 -4.51 12.48
N TYR A 352 -1.57 -3.40 12.44
CA TYR A 352 -2.81 -3.29 11.66
C TYR A 352 -2.57 -3.10 10.15
N GLY A 353 -1.31 -3.13 9.71
CA GLY A 353 -0.93 -3.13 8.31
C GLY A 353 -0.84 -1.74 7.66
N LEU A 354 -0.36 -1.74 6.41
CA LEU A 354 0.00 -0.52 5.66
C LEU A 354 -1.19 0.39 5.36
N THR A 355 -2.38 -0.18 5.17
CA THR A 355 -3.62 0.56 4.94
C THR A 355 -4.00 1.41 6.14
N THR A 356 -3.99 0.80 7.33
CA THR A 356 -4.27 1.47 8.60
C THR A 356 -3.24 2.58 8.85
N ASN A 357 -1.96 2.30 8.62
CA ASN A 357 -0.89 3.28 8.75
C ASN A 357 -1.04 4.44 7.77
N ALA A 358 -1.32 4.18 6.48
CA ALA A 358 -1.48 5.23 5.47
C ALA A 358 -2.68 6.14 5.77
N ARG A 359 -3.77 5.54 6.29
CA ARG A 359 -4.97 6.26 6.71
C ARG A 359 -4.70 7.18 7.91
N PHE A 360 -4.14 6.64 8.99
CA PHE A 360 -3.98 7.35 10.25
C PHE A 360 -2.74 8.24 10.29
N GLN A 361 -1.60 7.78 9.77
CA GLN A 361 -0.29 8.46 9.82
C GLN A 361 0.07 9.21 8.52
N SER A 362 -0.72 9.05 7.46
CA SER A 362 -0.52 9.52 6.07
C SER A 362 0.30 8.59 5.18
N LEU A 363 0.06 8.70 3.87
CA LEU A 363 0.75 7.87 2.88
C LEU A 363 2.25 8.13 2.79
N SER A 364 2.68 9.39 2.88
CA SER A 364 4.09 9.76 2.89
C SER A 364 4.80 9.23 4.13
N PHE A 365 4.11 9.14 5.27
CA PHE A 365 4.67 8.53 6.48
C PHE A 365 5.03 7.07 6.21
N VAL A 366 4.11 6.32 5.59
CA VAL A 366 4.35 4.94 5.15
C VAL A 366 5.53 4.86 4.17
N TRP A 367 5.65 5.79 3.22
CA TRP A 367 6.79 5.83 2.29
C TRP A 367 8.13 5.99 3.00
N PHE A 368 8.26 6.97 3.91
CA PHE A 368 9.51 7.16 4.65
C PHE A 368 9.84 5.95 5.50
N LYS A 369 8.83 5.40 6.20
CA LYS A 369 9.00 4.22 7.03
C LYS A 369 9.45 3.00 6.23
N GLN A 370 8.84 2.74 5.08
CA GLN A 370 9.19 1.60 4.22
C GLN A 370 10.62 1.65 3.69
N VAL A 371 11.17 2.86 3.46
CA VAL A 371 12.56 3.04 3.00
C VAL A 371 13.58 2.74 4.12
N THR A 372 13.18 2.89 5.38
CA THR A 372 14.12 2.84 6.52
C THR A 372 13.99 1.61 7.42
N THR A 373 12.82 0.98 7.46
CA THR A 373 12.56 -0.17 8.34
C THR A 373 13.23 -1.43 7.76
N SER A 374 13.91 -2.19 8.63
CA SER A 374 14.45 -3.50 8.23
C SER A 374 13.31 -4.45 7.85
N THR A 375 13.59 -5.47 7.05
CA THR A 375 12.56 -6.44 6.67
C THR A 375 12.08 -7.26 7.88
N ILE A 376 12.98 -7.54 8.83
CA ILE A 376 12.72 -8.27 10.07
C ILE A 376 13.56 -7.67 11.18
N ASN A 377 12.99 -7.55 12.38
CA ASN A 377 13.73 -7.08 13.56
C ASN A 377 14.67 -8.17 14.08
N GLN A 378 15.85 -7.78 14.56
CA GLN A 378 16.81 -8.73 15.12
C GLN A 378 16.22 -9.43 16.36
N PRO A 379 16.03 -10.76 16.34
CA PRO A 379 15.55 -11.48 17.51
C PRO A 379 16.59 -11.46 18.64
N SER A 380 16.10 -11.48 19.88
CA SER A 380 16.97 -11.60 21.06
C SER A 380 17.77 -12.91 20.99
N GLY A 381 19.04 -12.86 21.41
CA GLY A 381 19.91 -14.04 21.40
C GLY A 381 20.50 -14.42 20.04
N TYR A 382 20.23 -13.67 18.97
CA TYR A 382 20.84 -13.90 17.66
C TYR A 382 22.38 -13.85 17.73
N SER A 383 23.02 -14.98 17.42
CA SER A 383 24.48 -15.14 17.46
C SER A 383 24.91 -16.34 16.61
N LYS A 384 26.21 -16.43 16.30
CA LYS A 384 26.78 -17.60 15.61
C LYS A 384 26.54 -18.89 16.40
N SER A 385 26.65 -18.85 17.73
CA SER A 385 26.42 -20.00 18.60
C SER A 385 24.95 -20.44 18.59
N ALA A 386 24.00 -19.51 18.57
CA ALA A 386 22.57 -19.83 18.47
C ALA A 386 22.26 -20.55 17.14
N MET A 387 22.78 -20.06 16.02
CA MET A 387 22.59 -20.71 14.72
C MET A 387 23.23 -22.10 14.64
N GLN A 388 24.39 -22.31 15.26
CA GLN A 388 25.00 -23.63 15.37
C GLN A 388 24.13 -24.61 16.18
N LYS A 389 23.52 -24.15 17.28
CA LYS A 389 22.60 -24.97 18.09
C LYS A 389 21.34 -25.36 17.30
N ILE A 390 20.77 -24.41 16.56
CA ILE A 390 19.63 -24.67 15.65
C ILE A 390 20.02 -25.74 14.62
N TYR A 391 21.17 -25.59 13.95
CA TYR A 391 21.67 -26.58 13.01
C TYR A 391 21.78 -27.99 13.64
N GLN A 392 22.44 -28.12 14.79
CA GLN A 392 22.64 -29.42 15.46
C GLN A 392 21.31 -30.05 15.89
N LYS A 393 20.41 -29.25 16.49
CA LYS A 393 19.07 -29.69 16.92
C LYS A 393 18.30 -30.28 15.75
N TYR A 394 18.21 -29.55 14.65
CA TYR A 394 17.39 -29.98 13.52
C TYR A 394 18.09 -31.00 12.62
N GLN A 395 19.42 -31.12 12.69
CA GLN A 395 20.13 -32.26 12.09
C GLN A 395 19.74 -33.58 12.77
N ALA A 396 19.72 -33.61 14.11
CA ALA A 396 19.26 -34.78 14.87
C ALA A 396 17.76 -35.05 14.60
N ARG A 397 16.92 -34.00 14.65
CA ARG A 397 15.48 -34.12 14.39
C ARG A 397 15.18 -34.67 12.99
N ALA A 398 15.88 -34.18 11.96
CA ALA A 398 15.73 -34.72 10.61
C ALA A 398 16.17 -36.18 10.52
N ALA A 399 17.23 -36.59 11.23
CA ALA A 399 17.63 -38.00 11.27
C ALA A 399 16.53 -38.88 11.89
N ASP A 400 15.84 -38.40 12.92
CA ASP A 400 14.75 -39.13 13.56
C ASP A 400 13.51 -39.24 12.67
N ILE A 401 13.07 -38.14 12.05
CA ILE A 401 11.94 -38.16 11.09
C ILE A 401 12.24 -39.13 9.93
N ASN A 402 13.47 -39.10 9.41
CA ASN A 402 13.87 -39.93 8.26
C ASN A 402 14.07 -41.42 8.59
N LYS A 403 13.96 -41.84 9.86
CA LYS A 403 13.86 -43.28 10.21
C LYS A 403 12.49 -43.85 9.85
N GLN A 404 11.46 -43.01 9.88
CA GLN A 404 10.08 -43.37 9.63
C GLN A 404 9.62 -43.03 8.21
N ARG A 405 10.26 -42.03 7.57
CA ARG A 405 9.95 -41.62 6.19
C ARG A 405 10.85 -42.30 5.16
N HIS A 406 10.24 -42.97 4.18
CA HIS A 406 10.98 -43.83 3.26
C HIS A 406 11.15 -43.25 1.86
N GLN A 407 10.28 -42.33 1.43
CA GLN A 407 10.29 -41.77 0.08
C GLN A 407 11.27 -40.60 -0.06
N ARG A 408 11.58 -40.24 -1.30
CA ARG A 408 12.33 -39.03 -1.65
C ARG A 408 11.49 -38.16 -2.55
N ILE A 409 11.38 -36.88 -2.22
CA ILE A 409 10.57 -35.94 -3.02
C ILE A 409 11.12 -35.79 -4.45
N SER A 410 12.43 -35.98 -4.63
CA SER A 410 13.11 -35.91 -5.93
C SER A 410 12.75 -37.07 -6.88
N ASP A 411 12.08 -38.12 -6.39
CA ASP A 411 11.74 -39.31 -7.18
C ASP A 411 10.33 -39.19 -7.78
N GLN A 412 9.58 -38.15 -7.41
CA GLN A 412 8.22 -37.86 -7.86
C GLN A 412 8.17 -36.59 -8.72
N THR A 413 7.07 -36.32 -9.39
CA THR A 413 6.76 -35.00 -9.96
C THR A 413 5.86 -34.24 -9.00
N VAL A 414 6.17 -32.97 -8.74
CA VAL A 414 5.43 -32.12 -7.81
C VAL A 414 4.89 -30.90 -8.55
N ILE A 415 3.61 -30.60 -8.36
CA ILE A 415 2.92 -29.51 -9.03
C ILE A 415 2.27 -28.61 -7.98
N TYR A 416 2.79 -27.39 -7.82
CA TYR A 416 2.17 -26.37 -6.98
C TYR A 416 1.22 -25.55 -7.86
N ILE A 417 -0.07 -25.56 -7.52
CA ILE A 417 -1.10 -24.80 -8.20
C ILE A 417 -1.64 -23.76 -7.23
N LEU A 418 -1.22 -22.52 -7.47
CA LEU A 418 -1.89 -21.36 -6.91
C LEU A 418 -3.14 -21.09 -7.79
N SER A 419 -4.30 -21.38 -7.23
CA SER A 419 -5.61 -21.08 -7.83
C SER A 419 -6.03 -19.67 -7.44
N GLU A 420 -5.88 -18.74 -8.38
CA GLU A 420 -6.06 -17.30 -8.17
C GLU A 420 -7.44 -17.00 -7.59
N SER A 421 -7.47 -16.25 -6.49
CA SER A 421 -8.69 -15.84 -5.81
C SER A 421 -9.65 -16.99 -5.46
N PHE A 422 -9.20 -18.25 -5.37
CA PHE A 422 -10.05 -19.41 -5.09
C PHE A 422 -10.41 -19.50 -3.60
N ALA A 423 -11.69 -19.40 -3.28
CA ALA A 423 -12.21 -19.60 -1.93
C ALA A 423 -13.69 -20.02 -2.01
N ASP A 424 -14.09 -21.00 -1.22
CA ASP A 424 -15.50 -21.41 -1.14
C ASP A 424 -16.40 -20.26 -0.64
N PRO A 425 -17.32 -19.75 -1.47
CA PRO A 425 -18.25 -18.70 -1.07
C PRO A 425 -19.26 -19.17 -0.01
N ALA A 426 -19.48 -20.48 0.17
CA ALA A 426 -20.41 -21.02 1.15
C ALA A 426 -19.98 -20.76 2.61
N ARG A 427 -18.69 -20.47 2.85
CA ARG A 427 -18.19 -20.07 4.17
C ARG A 427 -18.58 -18.65 4.57
N ILE A 428 -18.96 -17.82 3.61
CA ILE A 428 -19.28 -16.41 3.87
C ILE A 428 -20.71 -16.33 4.41
N SER A 429 -20.84 -15.78 5.62
CA SER A 429 -22.14 -15.68 6.31
C SER A 429 -23.18 -14.94 5.46
N GLY A 430 -24.34 -15.56 5.27
CA GLY A 430 -25.46 -14.98 4.54
C GLY A 430 -25.43 -15.19 3.01
N VAL A 431 -24.37 -15.80 2.46
CA VAL A 431 -24.36 -16.21 1.05
C VAL A 431 -25.37 -17.35 0.84
N GLN A 432 -26.25 -17.19 -0.13
CA GLN A 432 -27.21 -18.22 -0.55
C GLN A 432 -26.86 -18.69 -1.95
N LEU A 433 -26.51 -19.97 -2.09
CA LEU A 433 -26.15 -20.61 -3.35
C LEU A 433 -27.27 -21.57 -3.77
N ALA A 434 -27.68 -21.50 -5.04
CA ALA A 434 -28.68 -22.43 -5.58
C ALA A 434 -28.16 -23.88 -5.67
N LYS A 435 -26.85 -24.04 -5.84
CA LYS A 435 -26.12 -25.32 -5.77
C LYS A 435 -24.67 -25.06 -5.41
N ASP A 436 -23.97 -26.10 -4.98
CA ASP A 436 -22.53 -26.04 -4.69
C ASP A 436 -21.73 -25.73 -5.98
N PRO A 437 -20.99 -24.61 -6.04
CA PRO A 437 -20.18 -24.25 -7.21
C PRO A 437 -18.88 -25.04 -7.32
N ILE A 438 -18.42 -25.73 -6.27
CA ILE A 438 -17.11 -26.42 -6.22
C ILE A 438 -17.24 -27.88 -5.74
N ALA A 439 -18.30 -28.56 -6.16
CA ALA A 439 -18.66 -29.90 -5.69
C ALA A 439 -17.57 -30.96 -5.96
N GLU A 440 -16.88 -30.89 -7.10
CA GLU A 440 -15.81 -31.86 -7.40
C GLU A 440 -14.59 -31.66 -6.50
N ILE A 441 -14.23 -30.40 -6.22
CA ILE A 441 -13.14 -30.05 -5.29
C ILE A 441 -13.51 -30.46 -3.86
N HIS A 442 -14.75 -30.27 -3.41
CA HIS A 442 -15.20 -30.81 -2.13
C HIS A 442 -15.03 -32.33 -2.05
N HIS A 443 -15.45 -33.07 -3.08
CA HIS A 443 -15.24 -34.51 -3.13
C HIS A 443 -13.74 -34.89 -3.11
N ILE A 444 -12.88 -34.14 -3.81
CA ILE A 444 -11.41 -34.34 -3.74
C ILE A 444 -10.92 -34.13 -2.30
N MET A 445 -11.33 -33.05 -1.64
CA MET A 445 -10.95 -32.71 -0.26
C MET A 445 -11.42 -33.78 0.75
N GLU A 446 -12.51 -34.49 0.48
CA GLU A 446 -12.96 -35.62 1.31
C GLU A 446 -12.02 -36.82 1.24
N THR A 447 -11.33 -37.02 0.12
CA THR A 447 -10.51 -38.22 -0.13
C THR A 447 -9.02 -38.04 0.19
N THR A 448 -8.53 -36.81 0.29
CA THR A 448 -7.09 -36.52 0.49
C THR A 448 -6.82 -35.52 1.62
N THR A 449 -5.55 -35.26 1.94
CA THR A 449 -5.15 -34.21 2.89
C THR A 449 -5.65 -32.85 2.40
N SER A 450 -6.45 -32.16 3.20
CA SER A 450 -7.12 -30.92 2.83
C SER A 450 -7.51 -30.11 4.06
N GLY A 451 -7.87 -28.85 3.83
CA GLY A 451 -8.35 -27.96 4.88
C GLY A 451 -8.35 -26.50 4.41
N LEU A 452 -8.19 -25.58 5.37
CA LEU A 452 -8.12 -24.15 5.11
C LEU A 452 -6.69 -23.63 5.19
N MET A 453 -6.34 -22.71 4.29
CA MET A 453 -5.12 -21.93 4.33
C MET A 453 -5.44 -20.51 4.83
N THR A 454 -4.70 -20.07 5.85
CA THR A 454 -4.68 -18.66 6.26
C THR A 454 -3.86 -17.86 5.26
N SER A 455 -4.51 -16.88 4.62
CA SER A 455 -3.92 -15.93 3.69
C SER A 455 -3.43 -14.68 4.41
N ASP A 456 -2.32 -14.10 3.95
CA ASP A 456 -1.83 -12.80 4.42
C ASP A 456 -2.38 -11.63 3.60
N GLY A 457 -3.39 -11.89 2.75
CA GLY A 457 -3.94 -10.92 1.81
C GLY A 457 -5.45 -11.09 1.61
N TYR A 458 -6.07 -10.03 1.10
CA TYR A 458 -7.48 -9.98 0.72
C TYR A 458 -7.60 -9.17 -0.58
N GLY A 459 -8.17 -9.77 -1.65
CA GLY A 459 -8.20 -9.16 -2.98
C GLY A 459 -6.82 -8.96 -3.63
N GLY A 460 -5.78 -9.57 -3.09
CA GLY A 460 -4.42 -9.45 -3.59
C GLY A 460 -3.41 -10.11 -2.67
N GLY A 461 -2.16 -10.13 -3.13
CA GLY A 461 -1.03 -10.64 -2.35
C GLY A 461 -0.47 -11.96 -2.87
N THR A 462 -0.93 -12.45 -4.03
CA THR A 462 -0.51 -13.68 -4.72
C THR A 462 0.96 -14.05 -4.52
N ALA A 463 1.88 -13.14 -4.85
CA ALA A 463 3.33 -13.38 -4.74
C ALA A 463 3.84 -13.61 -3.30
N ASN A 464 3.10 -13.19 -2.28
CA ASN A 464 3.44 -13.47 -0.89
C ASN A 464 3.13 -14.92 -0.54
N MET A 465 1.94 -15.42 -0.88
CA MET A 465 1.57 -16.83 -0.67
C MET A 465 2.42 -17.75 -1.55
N GLU A 466 2.70 -17.34 -2.79
CA GLU A 466 3.62 -18.02 -3.71
C GLU A 466 5.03 -18.14 -3.11
N PHE A 467 5.62 -17.04 -2.63
CA PHE A 467 6.90 -17.05 -1.93
C PHE A 467 6.86 -17.99 -0.70
N GLN A 468 5.87 -17.83 0.16
CA GLN A 468 5.76 -18.64 1.38
C GLN A 468 5.68 -20.13 1.05
N SER A 469 4.89 -20.51 0.04
CA SER A 469 4.76 -21.91 -0.39
C SER A 469 6.08 -22.50 -0.89
N LEU A 470 6.85 -21.73 -1.67
CA LEU A 470 8.11 -22.18 -2.26
C LEU A 470 9.24 -22.25 -1.24
N PHE A 471 9.35 -21.25 -0.37
CA PHE A 471 10.49 -21.08 0.53
C PHE A 471 10.24 -21.63 1.92
N GLY A 472 9.00 -21.72 2.39
CA GLY A 472 8.68 -22.10 3.77
C GLY A 472 9.00 -21.02 4.82
N LEU A 473 9.15 -19.76 4.39
CA LEU A 473 9.45 -18.61 5.24
C LEU A 473 8.20 -17.73 5.40
N PRO A 474 7.61 -17.62 6.60
CA PRO A 474 6.32 -16.97 6.77
C PRO A 474 6.38 -15.44 6.88
N LYS A 475 5.39 -14.76 6.31
CA LYS A 475 5.29 -13.29 6.37
C LYS A 475 5.05 -12.77 7.79
N TYR A 476 4.36 -13.52 8.65
CA TYR A 476 3.99 -13.06 10.00
C TYR A 476 5.20 -12.76 10.91
N ASN A 477 6.40 -13.26 10.58
CA ASN A 477 7.63 -12.94 11.33
C ASN A 477 8.28 -11.62 10.92
N LEU A 478 7.85 -11.05 9.79
CA LEU A 478 8.43 -9.87 9.17
C LEU A 478 7.79 -8.59 9.69
N ASN A 479 8.46 -7.47 9.47
CA ASN A 479 7.90 -6.17 9.80
C ASN A 479 6.67 -5.86 8.92
N PRO A 480 5.59 -5.28 9.46
CA PRO A 480 4.37 -4.96 8.69
C PRO A 480 4.59 -3.99 7.51
N THR A 481 5.76 -3.36 7.41
CA THR A 481 6.16 -2.51 6.29
C THR A 481 6.47 -3.29 5.01
N VAL A 482 6.67 -4.61 5.12
CA VAL A 482 6.91 -5.51 4.00
C VAL A 482 5.59 -5.76 3.25
N SER A 483 5.54 -5.32 1.99
CA SER A 483 4.33 -5.48 1.16
C SER A 483 4.43 -6.72 0.28
N ILE A 484 5.50 -6.83 -0.52
CA ILE A 484 5.67 -7.91 -1.50
C ILE A 484 6.98 -8.67 -1.25
N LEU A 485 6.89 -9.94 -0.87
CA LEU A 485 8.05 -10.77 -0.49
C LEU A 485 9.09 -10.90 -1.62
N TYR A 486 8.68 -11.06 -2.87
CA TYR A 486 9.59 -11.09 -4.02
C TYR A 486 10.38 -9.80 -4.25
N SER A 487 9.82 -8.65 -3.89
CA SER A 487 10.47 -7.36 -4.09
C SER A 487 11.25 -6.89 -2.87
N ASP A 488 10.78 -7.23 -1.67
CA ASP A 488 11.25 -6.64 -0.41
C ASP A 488 12.10 -7.61 0.43
N VAL A 489 11.98 -8.92 0.18
CA VAL A 489 12.65 -9.98 0.96
C VAL A 489 13.59 -10.81 0.10
N PHE A 490 13.11 -11.35 -1.02
CA PHE A 490 13.90 -12.23 -1.89
C PHE A 490 15.26 -11.65 -2.32
N PRO A 491 15.40 -10.35 -2.66
CA PRO A 491 16.70 -9.78 -3.00
C PRO A 491 17.71 -9.78 -1.85
N LYS A 492 17.24 -9.83 -0.60
CA LYS A 492 18.06 -9.84 0.62
C LYS A 492 18.43 -11.25 1.08
N LEU A 493 17.75 -12.28 0.59
CA LEU A 493 18.03 -13.67 0.95
C LEU A 493 19.48 -14.05 0.62
N LYS A 494 20.20 -14.48 1.67
CA LYS A 494 21.58 -14.98 1.58
C LYS A 494 21.67 -16.40 1.06
N PHE A 495 20.61 -17.16 1.28
CA PHE A 495 20.37 -18.46 0.69
C PHE A 495 18.87 -18.58 0.41
N SER A 496 18.51 -19.26 -0.68
CA SER A 496 17.14 -19.37 -1.18
C SER A 496 16.67 -20.82 -1.02
N PRO A 497 16.10 -21.22 0.13
CA PRO A 497 15.73 -22.61 0.44
C PRO A 497 14.41 -23.03 -0.21
N ALA A 498 14.31 -22.89 -1.54
CA ALA A 498 13.12 -23.26 -2.27
C ALA A 498 13.00 -24.79 -2.44
N ILE A 499 11.77 -25.33 -2.37
CA ILE A 499 11.50 -26.76 -2.63
C ILE A 499 11.96 -27.20 -4.02
N SER A 500 11.92 -26.31 -5.01
CA SER A 500 12.42 -26.55 -6.36
C SER A 500 13.90 -26.98 -6.39
N ASN A 501 14.68 -26.67 -5.34
CA ASN A 501 16.08 -27.10 -5.23
C ASN A 501 16.25 -28.63 -5.16
N ALA A 502 15.19 -29.39 -4.86
CA ALA A 502 15.20 -30.85 -4.91
C ALA A 502 15.25 -31.43 -6.34
N PHE A 503 14.99 -30.59 -7.35
CA PHE A 503 14.84 -30.99 -8.76
C PHE A 503 15.96 -30.40 -9.63
N SER A 504 16.27 -31.01 -10.76
CA SER A 504 17.26 -30.45 -11.70
C SER A 504 16.75 -29.15 -12.31
N PRO A 505 17.61 -28.14 -12.61
CA PRO A 505 17.20 -26.89 -13.28
C PRO A 505 16.31 -27.09 -14.52
N LYS A 506 16.70 -28.04 -15.39
CA LYS A 506 15.96 -28.45 -16.61
C LYS A 506 14.62 -29.16 -16.36
N ASP A 507 14.30 -29.45 -15.10
CA ASP A 507 13.07 -30.10 -14.64
C ASP A 507 12.20 -29.15 -13.81
N ARG A 508 12.61 -27.88 -13.68
CA ARG A 508 11.86 -26.83 -12.98
C ARG A 508 11.14 -25.98 -14.00
N ILE A 509 9.81 -25.96 -13.92
CA ILE A 509 8.94 -25.28 -14.87
C ILE A 509 8.05 -24.32 -14.08
N VAL A 510 7.98 -23.06 -14.54
CA VAL A 510 6.99 -22.11 -14.05
C VAL A 510 6.00 -21.81 -15.17
N LEU A 511 4.72 -21.70 -14.82
CA LEU A 511 3.64 -21.41 -15.75
C LEU A 511 2.76 -20.32 -15.17
N HIS A 512 2.62 -19.23 -15.92
CA HIS A 512 1.73 -18.13 -15.58
C HIS A 512 1.21 -17.48 -16.86
N LEU A 513 -0.09 -17.60 -17.15
CA LEU A 513 -0.70 -17.06 -18.38
C LEU A 513 -0.90 -15.53 -18.34
N ALA A 514 0.13 -14.79 -17.92
CA ALA A 514 0.23 -13.33 -17.97
C ALA A 514 1.69 -12.94 -18.28
N SER A 515 2.11 -11.72 -17.93
CA SER A 515 3.52 -11.32 -18.05
C SER A 515 4.40 -12.07 -17.05
N ALA A 516 5.52 -12.61 -17.53
CA ALA A 516 6.56 -13.20 -16.69
C ALA A 516 7.22 -12.19 -15.74
N ASN A 517 7.15 -10.89 -16.03
CA ASN A 517 7.74 -9.86 -15.18
C ASN A 517 6.88 -9.59 -13.94
N ASN A 518 5.57 -9.85 -13.97
CA ASN A 518 4.65 -9.62 -12.85
C ASN A 518 5.26 -10.06 -11.51
N TYR A 519 5.20 -9.20 -10.50
CA TYR A 519 5.79 -9.43 -9.17
C TYR A 519 7.30 -9.74 -9.17
N SER A 520 8.04 -9.35 -10.20
CA SER A 520 9.45 -9.75 -10.40
C SER A 520 9.67 -11.26 -10.55
N ARG A 521 8.64 -12.04 -10.92
CA ARG A 521 8.73 -13.51 -11.04
C ARG A 521 9.88 -13.95 -11.93
N LYS A 522 10.05 -13.34 -13.11
CA LYS A 522 11.16 -13.67 -14.02
C LYS A 522 12.53 -13.58 -13.33
N ILE A 523 12.75 -12.58 -12.49
CA ILE A 523 14.02 -12.43 -11.74
C ILE A 523 14.15 -13.53 -10.68
N VAL A 524 13.06 -13.82 -9.95
CA VAL A 524 13.02 -14.83 -8.91
C VAL A 524 13.30 -16.23 -9.48
N TYR A 525 12.51 -16.65 -10.47
CA TYR A 525 12.61 -17.97 -11.08
C TYR A 525 13.93 -18.18 -11.82
N ASN A 526 14.48 -17.15 -12.48
CA ASN A 526 15.82 -17.22 -13.06
C ASN A 526 16.89 -17.46 -11.98
N LYS A 527 16.81 -16.75 -10.83
CA LYS A 527 17.74 -16.96 -9.71
C LYS A 527 17.55 -18.33 -9.03
N LEU A 528 16.34 -18.88 -9.08
CA LEU A 528 16.05 -20.27 -8.68
C LEU A 528 16.42 -21.30 -9.76
N GLY A 529 16.99 -20.90 -10.90
CA GLY A 529 17.43 -21.82 -11.95
C GLY A 529 16.29 -22.60 -12.60
N PHE A 530 15.15 -21.96 -12.85
CA PHE A 530 14.11 -22.51 -13.70
C PHE A 530 14.50 -22.31 -15.16
N ASP A 531 14.64 -23.41 -15.90
CA ASP A 531 15.01 -23.36 -17.32
C ASP A 531 13.83 -23.00 -18.23
N THR A 532 12.59 -23.17 -17.74
CA THR A 532 11.36 -22.94 -18.54
C THR A 532 10.39 -22.06 -17.77
N PHE A 533 9.96 -20.96 -18.41
CA PHE A 533 8.89 -20.09 -17.90
C PHE A 533 7.84 -19.83 -18.97
N ILE A 534 6.76 -20.61 -18.93
CA ILE A 534 5.64 -20.48 -19.87
C ILE A 534 4.79 -19.27 -19.48
N ALA A 535 4.82 -18.23 -20.32
CA ALA A 535 4.08 -17.00 -20.10
C ALA A 535 3.63 -16.33 -21.40
N THR A 536 2.55 -15.56 -21.34
CA THR A 536 1.99 -14.89 -22.53
C THR A 536 2.87 -13.73 -22.97
N GLU A 537 3.38 -12.96 -22.00
CA GLU A 537 4.29 -11.83 -22.22
C GLU A 537 5.64 -12.03 -21.49
N ASP A 538 6.67 -11.34 -21.97
CA ASP A 538 7.99 -11.24 -21.32
C ASP A 538 8.76 -12.55 -21.07
N SER A 539 8.34 -13.66 -21.68
CA SER A 539 9.07 -14.93 -21.73
C SER A 539 9.33 -15.42 -23.16
N ALA A 540 10.39 -16.22 -23.32
CA ALA A 540 10.72 -16.94 -24.53
C ALA A 540 9.85 -18.19 -24.71
N ASP A 541 9.45 -18.85 -23.62
CA ASP A 541 8.57 -20.01 -23.66
C ASP A 541 7.11 -19.55 -23.73
N LYS A 542 6.43 -19.91 -24.83
CA LYS A 542 5.05 -19.50 -25.07
C LYS A 542 4.07 -20.64 -24.80
N PRO A 543 2.89 -20.32 -24.21
CA PRO A 543 1.83 -21.32 -24.03
C PRO A 543 1.29 -21.75 -25.39
N LYS A 544 0.92 -23.04 -25.49
CA LYS A 544 0.26 -23.62 -26.66
C LYS A 544 -1.27 -23.54 -26.57
N HIS A 545 -1.80 -23.63 -25.35
CA HIS A 545 -3.24 -23.54 -25.07
C HIS A 545 -3.57 -22.16 -24.50
N LEU A 546 -4.50 -21.44 -25.13
CA LEU A 546 -4.93 -20.09 -24.74
C LEU A 546 -6.41 -19.88 -25.06
N ILE A 547 -7.27 -20.20 -24.11
CA ILE A 547 -8.70 -19.92 -24.14
C ILE A 547 -8.96 -18.75 -23.20
N ARG A 548 -9.59 -17.69 -23.72
CA ARG A 548 -9.97 -16.53 -22.92
C ARG A 548 -11.14 -16.88 -22.00
N MET A 549 -11.06 -16.42 -20.76
CA MET A 549 -12.12 -16.55 -19.77
C MET A 549 -12.08 -15.35 -18.84
N SER A 550 -13.21 -14.67 -18.66
CA SER A 550 -13.26 -13.40 -17.94
C SER A 550 -12.17 -12.43 -18.46
N SER A 551 -11.55 -11.65 -17.58
CA SER A 551 -10.48 -10.71 -17.91
C SER A 551 -9.15 -11.37 -18.34
N SER A 552 -9.03 -12.69 -18.27
CA SER A 552 -7.76 -13.40 -18.47
C SER A 552 -7.91 -14.71 -19.27
N TYR A 553 -7.13 -15.74 -18.93
CA TYR A 553 -7.14 -17.06 -19.58
C TYR A 553 -7.64 -18.14 -18.63
N SER A 554 -8.27 -19.18 -19.20
CA SER A 554 -8.92 -20.25 -18.42
C SER A 554 -7.94 -21.12 -17.63
N ASP A 555 -8.44 -21.72 -16.57
CA ASP A 555 -7.69 -22.72 -15.79
C ASP A 555 -7.46 -23.99 -16.61
N GLU A 556 -8.41 -24.37 -17.48
CA GLU A 556 -8.24 -25.42 -18.50
C GLU A 556 -6.99 -25.16 -19.37
N SER A 557 -6.81 -23.94 -19.87
CA SER A 557 -5.60 -23.59 -20.64
C SER A 557 -4.34 -23.77 -19.83
N THR A 558 -4.39 -23.42 -18.54
CA THR A 558 -3.25 -23.60 -17.63
C THR A 558 -2.94 -25.09 -17.47
N TYR A 559 -3.93 -25.92 -17.19
CA TYR A 559 -3.79 -27.36 -16.99
C TYR A 559 -3.32 -28.10 -18.24
N ASP A 560 -3.86 -27.76 -19.42
CA ASP A 560 -3.42 -28.35 -20.69
C ASP A 560 -1.94 -28.06 -20.96
N ASN A 561 -1.49 -26.82 -20.72
CA ASN A 561 -0.07 -26.48 -20.85
C ASN A 561 0.82 -27.22 -19.83
N ILE A 562 0.32 -27.61 -18.64
CA ILE A 562 1.06 -28.49 -17.71
C ILE A 562 1.19 -29.88 -18.31
N LEU A 563 0.08 -30.46 -18.79
CA LEU A 563 0.05 -31.81 -19.36
C LEU A 563 0.99 -31.91 -20.57
N ASP A 564 1.06 -30.86 -21.39
CA ASP A 564 1.95 -30.77 -22.55
C ASP A 564 3.45 -30.74 -22.19
N GLN A 565 3.79 -30.30 -20.99
CA GLN A 565 5.17 -30.24 -20.48
C GLN A 565 5.54 -31.44 -19.62
N LEU A 566 4.56 -32.25 -19.23
CA LEU A 566 4.75 -33.38 -18.36
C LEU A 566 5.54 -34.49 -19.08
N ASN A 567 6.61 -34.96 -18.45
CA ASN A 567 7.44 -36.03 -18.94
C ASN A 567 7.51 -37.16 -17.91
N PRO A 568 6.81 -38.29 -18.12
CA PRO A 568 6.75 -39.39 -17.16
C PRO A 568 8.12 -40.02 -16.84
N LYS A 569 9.14 -39.80 -17.68
CA LYS A 569 10.50 -40.31 -17.46
C LYS A 569 11.34 -39.43 -16.53
N ARG A 570 10.83 -38.28 -16.10
CA ARG A 570 11.56 -37.27 -15.33
C ARG A 570 10.79 -36.89 -14.07
N SER A 571 11.51 -36.53 -13.01
CA SER A 571 10.93 -35.92 -11.81
C SER A 571 10.94 -34.41 -12.00
N GLN A 572 9.77 -33.82 -12.18
CA GLN A 572 9.63 -32.39 -12.49
C GLN A 572 9.04 -31.63 -11.30
N PHE A 573 9.35 -30.33 -11.24
CA PHE A 573 8.70 -29.40 -10.33
C PHE A 573 8.00 -28.31 -11.13
N PHE A 574 6.70 -28.18 -10.92
CA PHE A 574 5.89 -27.13 -11.53
C PHE A 574 5.49 -26.10 -10.47
N SER A 575 5.73 -24.83 -10.75
CA SER A 575 5.17 -23.70 -10.02
C SER A 575 4.16 -23.00 -10.92
N VAL A 576 2.88 -23.14 -10.62
CA VAL A 576 1.78 -22.75 -11.50
C VAL A 576 0.95 -21.66 -10.82
N ILE A 577 0.75 -20.56 -11.53
CA ILE A 577 -0.06 -19.43 -11.08
C ILE A 577 -1.15 -19.19 -12.13
N THR A 578 -2.37 -19.62 -11.80
CA THR A 578 -3.56 -19.44 -12.64
C THR A 578 -3.98 -17.97 -12.70
N MET A 579 -4.92 -17.63 -13.58
CA MET A 579 -5.40 -16.24 -13.74
C MET A 579 -6.91 -16.13 -14.03
N GLN A 580 -7.63 -17.23 -14.22
CA GLN A 580 -9.04 -17.21 -14.67
C GLN A 580 -9.94 -16.38 -13.75
N ASN A 581 -9.76 -16.58 -12.45
CA ASN A 581 -10.57 -15.99 -11.40
C ASN A 581 -9.96 -14.66 -10.88
N HIS A 582 -9.01 -14.07 -11.61
CA HIS A 582 -8.51 -12.73 -11.32
C HIS A 582 -9.58 -11.67 -11.71
N GLY A 583 -9.77 -10.66 -10.87
CA GLY A 583 -10.66 -9.54 -11.16
C GLY A 583 -10.19 -8.67 -12.34
N PRO A 584 -11.07 -7.93 -13.04
CA PRO A 584 -12.53 -7.90 -12.85
C PRO A 584 -13.20 -9.21 -13.32
N TRP A 585 -14.26 -9.62 -12.60
CA TRP A 585 -15.01 -10.85 -12.87
C TRP A 585 -16.18 -10.59 -13.80
N TYR A 586 -16.23 -11.28 -14.92
CA TYR A 586 -17.39 -11.28 -15.80
C TYR A 586 -17.52 -12.63 -16.52
N THR A 587 -18.74 -13.11 -16.64
CA THR A 587 -19.07 -14.27 -17.47
C THR A 587 -20.53 -14.21 -17.89
N GLU A 588 -20.83 -14.73 -19.07
CA GLU A 588 -22.21 -14.93 -19.53
C GLU A 588 -22.83 -16.21 -18.93
N LEU A 589 -22.02 -17.07 -18.31
CA LEU A 589 -22.48 -18.28 -17.64
C LEU A 589 -23.34 -17.96 -16.42
N ARG A 590 -24.42 -18.72 -16.27
CA ARG A 590 -25.40 -18.62 -15.17
C ARG A 590 -25.80 -20.03 -14.72
N ASP A 591 -24.79 -20.88 -14.50
CA ASP A 591 -24.94 -22.25 -14.01
C ASP A 591 -25.36 -22.29 -12.54
N VAL A 592 -24.86 -21.35 -11.73
CA VAL A 592 -25.09 -21.26 -10.28
C VAL A 592 -25.61 -19.87 -9.96
N ASP A 593 -26.85 -19.79 -9.45
CA ASP A 593 -27.39 -18.55 -8.90
C ASP A 593 -26.89 -18.33 -7.47
N VAL A 594 -26.55 -17.08 -7.15
CA VAL A 594 -26.07 -16.68 -5.82
C VAL A 594 -26.71 -15.36 -5.41
N SER A 595 -26.96 -15.21 -4.11
CA SER A 595 -27.36 -13.92 -3.53
C SER A 595 -26.68 -13.69 -2.17
N LEU A 596 -26.41 -12.42 -1.88
CA LEU A 596 -25.93 -11.94 -0.59
C LEU A 596 -26.54 -10.56 -0.33
N ALA A 597 -27.17 -10.39 0.83
CA ALA A 597 -27.78 -9.12 1.19
C ALA A 597 -26.73 -8.05 1.52
N GLY A 598 -27.04 -6.78 1.24
CA GLY A 598 -26.18 -5.64 1.61
C GLY A 598 -25.02 -5.37 0.65
N LEU A 599 -25.03 -6.02 -0.53
CA LEU A 599 -24.16 -5.69 -1.66
C LEU A 599 -24.81 -4.61 -2.55
N ASP A 600 -23.99 -3.77 -3.17
CA ASP A 600 -24.42 -2.94 -4.29
C ASP A 600 -24.54 -3.75 -5.60
N GLN A 601 -25.00 -3.12 -6.69
CA GLN A 601 -25.20 -3.81 -7.96
C GLN A 601 -23.88 -4.35 -8.55
N SER A 602 -22.79 -3.59 -8.44
CA SER A 602 -21.48 -3.98 -8.97
C SER A 602 -20.89 -5.16 -8.19
N GLU A 603 -21.05 -5.15 -6.87
CA GLU A 603 -20.64 -6.22 -5.97
C GLU A 603 -21.48 -7.49 -6.22
N THR A 604 -22.79 -7.33 -6.43
CA THR A 604 -23.72 -8.43 -6.76
C THR A 604 -23.35 -9.08 -8.10
N ASP A 605 -23.09 -8.28 -9.14
CA ASP A 605 -22.69 -8.78 -10.47
C ASP A 605 -21.33 -9.49 -10.42
N SER A 606 -20.40 -8.98 -9.59
CA SER A 606 -19.09 -9.59 -9.35
C SER A 606 -19.24 -10.93 -8.63
N LEU A 607 -20.07 -11.01 -7.59
CA LEU A 607 -20.37 -12.24 -6.87
C LEU A 607 -20.98 -13.30 -7.80
N GLN A 608 -22.01 -12.94 -8.56
CA GLN A 608 -22.65 -13.85 -9.52
C GLN A 608 -21.63 -14.38 -10.55
N SER A 609 -20.81 -13.51 -11.11
CA SER A 609 -19.80 -13.92 -12.08
C SER A 609 -18.72 -14.80 -11.46
N TYR A 610 -18.23 -14.45 -10.27
CA TYR A 610 -17.21 -15.19 -9.55
C TYR A 610 -17.64 -16.63 -9.23
N VAL A 611 -18.85 -16.81 -8.69
CA VAL A 611 -19.39 -18.15 -8.38
C VAL A 611 -19.49 -19.04 -9.62
N ASN A 612 -19.89 -18.46 -10.76
CA ASN A 612 -19.95 -19.20 -12.03
C ASN A 612 -18.55 -19.55 -12.57
N LEU A 613 -17.57 -18.67 -12.40
CA LEU A 613 -16.18 -18.94 -12.75
C LEU A 613 -15.57 -20.04 -11.87
N LEU A 614 -15.89 -20.08 -10.57
CA LEU A 614 -15.48 -21.18 -9.69
C LEU A 614 -16.00 -22.54 -10.19
N SER A 615 -17.24 -22.60 -10.71
CA SER A 615 -17.78 -23.83 -11.29
C SER A 615 -17.02 -24.32 -12.54
N ILE A 616 -16.37 -23.41 -13.27
CA ILE A 616 -15.48 -23.78 -14.38
C ILE A 616 -14.15 -24.32 -13.83
N THR A 617 -13.57 -23.65 -12.83
CA THR A 617 -12.34 -24.10 -12.16
C THR A 617 -12.54 -25.49 -11.55
N ASP A 618 -13.68 -25.76 -10.93
CA ASP A 618 -14.04 -27.05 -10.33
C ASP A 618 -13.99 -28.19 -11.35
N LYS A 619 -14.75 -28.05 -12.45
CA LYS A 619 -14.79 -29.02 -13.56
C LYS A 619 -13.41 -29.21 -14.19
N SER A 620 -12.67 -28.12 -14.41
CA SER A 620 -11.33 -28.15 -15.02
C SER A 620 -10.31 -28.85 -14.12
N THR A 621 -10.39 -28.62 -12.80
CA THR A 621 -9.52 -29.27 -11.80
C THR A 621 -9.77 -30.77 -11.77
N LYS A 622 -11.04 -31.19 -11.76
CA LYS A 622 -11.41 -32.61 -11.82
C LYS A 622 -10.87 -33.30 -13.08
N ALA A 623 -11.04 -32.67 -14.24
CA ALA A 623 -10.55 -33.19 -15.50
C ALA A 623 -9.01 -33.31 -15.51
N PHE A 624 -8.31 -32.30 -14.98
CA PHE A 624 -6.86 -32.29 -14.86
C PHE A 624 -6.34 -33.44 -13.96
N LEU A 625 -6.88 -33.60 -12.75
CA LEU A 625 -6.45 -34.69 -11.87
C LEU A 625 -6.75 -36.06 -12.50
N SER A 626 -7.90 -36.20 -13.18
CA SER A 626 -8.26 -37.44 -13.91
C SER A 626 -7.30 -37.74 -15.08
N ALA A 627 -6.65 -36.73 -15.66
CA ALA A 627 -5.60 -36.93 -16.65
C ALA A 627 -4.28 -37.38 -15.98
N LEU A 628 -3.91 -36.79 -14.83
CA LEU A 628 -2.72 -37.17 -14.07
C LEU A 628 -2.79 -38.60 -13.50
N GLU A 629 -3.98 -39.10 -13.17
CA GLU A 629 -4.20 -40.50 -12.76
C GLU A 629 -3.74 -41.52 -13.82
N LYS A 630 -3.77 -41.14 -15.10
CA LYS A 630 -3.39 -42.03 -16.21
C LYS A 630 -1.88 -42.03 -16.50
N VAL A 631 -1.11 -41.23 -15.77
CA VAL A 631 0.33 -41.06 -16.00
C VAL A 631 1.11 -42.04 -15.14
N ASP A 632 1.93 -42.88 -15.78
CA ASP A 632 2.83 -43.83 -15.11
C ASP A 632 4.08 -43.15 -14.51
N LYS A 633 3.83 -42.27 -13.53
CA LYS A 633 4.82 -41.53 -12.73
C LYS A 633 4.14 -41.09 -11.43
N PRO A 634 4.76 -41.25 -10.24
CA PRO A 634 4.22 -40.65 -9.02
C PRO A 634 4.16 -39.11 -9.16
N ILE A 635 2.96 -38.56 -9.05
CA ILE A 635 2.67 -37.13 -9.14
C ILE A 635 1.91 -36.70 -7.90
N THR A 636 2.34 -35.60 -7.30
CA THR A 636 1.61 -34.94 -6.19
C THR A 636 1.31 -33.49 -6.57
N VAL A 637 0.05 -33.08 -6.38
CA VAL A 637 -0.45 -31.72 -6.61
C VAL A 637 -0.70 -31.06 -5.26
N VAL A 638 -0.10 -29.89 -5.04
CA VAL A 638 -0.44 -28.98 -3.94
C VAL A 638 -1.30 -27.87 -4.53
N PHE A 639 -2.61 -27.93 -4.32
CA PHE A 639 -3.56 -26.93 -4.78
C PHE A 639 -3.96 -26.03 -3.61
N TYR A 640 -3.96 -24.72 -3.83
CA TYR A 640 -4.43 -23.76 -2.82
C TYR A 640 -4.97 -22.49 -3.47
N GLY A 641 -6.00 -21.93 -2.85
CA GLY A 641 -6.39 -20.55 -3.07
C GLY A 641 -5.39 -19.59 -2.42
N ASP A 642 -5.03 -18.49 -3.08
CA ASP A 642 -4.12 -17.51 -2.48
C ASP A 642 -4.83 -16.54 -1.54
N HIS A 643 -5.95 -15.96 -1.95
CA HIS A 643 -6.78 -15.06 -1.13
C HIS A 643 -8.26 -15.08 -1.56
N LEU A 644 -9.15 -14.49 -0.76
CA LEU A 644 -10.52 -14.20 -1.21
C LEU A 644 -10.53 -13.11 -2.30
N PRO A 645 -11.54 -13.07 -3.19
CA PRO A 645 -11.68 -12.02 -4.19
C PRO A 645 -12.01 -10.66 -3.53
N GLY A 646 -11.47 -9.58 -4.08
CA GLY A 646 -11.47 -8.24 -3.45
C GLY A 646 -12.77 -7.44 -3.56
N PHE A 647 -13.89 -8.03 -3.96
CA PHE A 647 -15.17 -7.30 -4.15
C PHE A 647 -16.09 -7.34 -2.93
N TYR A 648 -15.87 -8.23 -1.94
CA TYR A 648 -16.72 -8.23 -0.75
C TYR A 648 -16.41 -7.01 0.13
N PRO A 649 -17.42 -6.24 0.54
CA PRO A 649 -17.21 -5.12 1.44
C PRO A 649 -17.07 -5.60 2.89
N ASP A 650 -16.36 -4.83 3.73
CA ASP A 650 -16.00 -5.23 5.10
C ASP A 650 -17.21 -5.61 5.97
N GLN A 651 -18.40 -5.03 5.72
CA GLN A 651 -19.61 -5.39 6.47
C GLN A 651 -19.99 -6.87 6.37
N VAL A 652 -19.60 -7.56 5.29
CA VAL A 652 -19.84 -8.99 5.09
C VAL A 652 -19.14 -9.83 6.15
N PHE A 653 -17.98 -9.37 6.63
CA PHE A 653 -17.14 -10.10 7.58
C PHE A 653 -17.30 -9.63 9.03
N LYS A 654 -18.24 -8.73 9.32
CA LYS A 654 -18.37 -8.12 10.66
C LYS A 654 -18.61 -9.12 11.79
N ASN A 655 -19.24 -10.24 11.51
CA ASN A 655 -19.52 -11.29 12.49
C ASN A 655 -18.40 -12.33 12.61
N ASP A 656 -17.50 -12.39 11.62
CA ASP A 656 -16.36 -13.30 11.56
C ASP A 656 -15.30 -12.72 10.61
N GLU A 657 -14.39 -11.92 11.18
CA GLU A 657 -13.32 -11.26 10.41
C GLU A 657 -12.28 -12.26 9.89
N GLU A 658 -12.22 -13.46 10.48
CA GLU A 658 -11.21 -14.46 10.15
C GLU A 658 -11.48 -15.09 8.79
N VAL A 659 -12.76 -15.37 8.48
CA VAL A 659 -13.20 -15.92 7.18
C VAL A 659 -12.69 -15.11 6.00
N LYS A 660 -12.49 -13.79 6.17
CA LYS A 660 -11.92 -12.89 5.16
C LYS A 660 -10.56 -13.35 4.64
N TYR A 661 -9.82 -14.11 5.45
CA TYR A 661 -8.45 -14.55 5.20
C TYR A 661 -8.33 -16.08 5.10
N LEU A 662 -9.44 -16.82 4.94
CA LEU A 662 -9.43 -18.28 4.86
C LEU A 662 -9.78 -18.78 3.45
N THR A 663 -8.83 -19.44 2.82
CA THR A 663 -8.96 -20.07 1.50
C THR A 663 -8.84 -21.59 1.60
N ASP A 664 -9.13 -22.29 0.53
CA ASP A 664 -9.12 -23.75 0.49
C ASP A 664 -7.79 -24.30 0.01
N TYR A 665 -7.38 -25.46 0.53
CA TYR A 665 -6.26 -26.21 -0.02
C TYR A 665 -6.53 -27.72 -0.01
N PHE A 666 -5.85 -28.41 -0.92
CA PHE A 666 -5.68 -29.86 -0.85
C PHE A 666 -4.31 -30.27 -1.38
N ILE A 667 -3.83 -31.42 -0.90
CA ILE A 667 -2.65 -32.09 -1.43
C ILE A 667 -3.12 -33.45 -1.91
N TRP A 668 -3.03 -33.67 -3.22
CA TRP A 668 -3.54 -34.86 -3.89
C TRP A 668 -2.40 -35.60 -4.58
N SER A 669 -2.41 -36.93 -4.51
CA SER A 669 -1.45 -37.79 -5.21
C SER A 669 -2.18 -38.75 -6.15
N ASN A 670 -1.59 -39.02 -7.31
CA ASN A 670 -2.09 -40.05 -8.24
C ASN A 670 -1.76 -41.49 -7.79
N HIS A 671 -1.27 -41.64 -6.57
CA HIS A 671 -0.89 -42.89 -5.92
C HIS A 671 -1.38 -42.83 -4.47
N GLN A 672 -1.45 -43.99 -3.82
CA GLN A 672 -1.99 -44.09 -2.47
C GLN A 672 -1.12 -43.33 -1.46
N THR A 673 -1.75 -42.40 -0.74
CA THR A 673 -1.17 -41.64 0.36
C THR A 673 -2.14 -41.61 1.55
N ASN A 674 -1.64 -41.27 2.73
CA ASN A 674 -2.48 -41.12 3.91
C ASN A 674 -3.14 -39.73 3.93
N LYS A 675 -4.45 -39.69 4.19
CA LYS A 675 -5.15 -38.44 4.50
C LYS A 675 -4.73 -37.97 5.91
N LEU A 676 -4.06 -36.83 5.98
CA LEU A 676 -3.62 -36.21 7.23
C LEU A 676 -4.67 -35.22 7.72
N ALA A 677 -4.91 -35.20 9.03
CA ALA A 677 -5.84 -34.26 9.66
C ALA A 677 -5.15 -32.91 9.92
N ARG A 678 -5.23 -31.99 8.94
CA ARG A 678 -4.66 -30.64 9.02
C ARG A 678 -5.72 -29.59 8.64
N PRO A 679 -6.68 -29.31 9.53
CA PRO A 679 -7.83 -28.45 9.20
C PRO A 679 -7.43 -27.01 8.86
N ARG A 680 -6.28 -26.55 9.37
CA ARG A 680 -5.75 -25.21 9.12
C ARG A 680 -4.24 -25.19 8.98
N VAL A 681 -3.74 -24.44 8.00
CA VAL A 681 -2.32 -24.20 7.74
C VAL A 681 -2.07 -22.77 7.27
N ASN A 682 -0.82 -22.33 7.24
CA ASN A 682 -0.41 -21.14 6.49
C ASN A 682 0.20 -21.57 5.15
N SER A 683 0.28 -20.62 4.20
CA SER A 683 0.95 -20.86 2.92
C SER A 683 2.42 -21.33 3.06
N SER A 684 3.11 -20.91 4.14
CA SER A 684 4.47 -21.34 4.46
C SER A 684 4.61 -22.82 4.82
N ASP A 685 3.51 -23.47 5.21
CA ASP A 685 3.54 -24.82 5.77
C ASP A 685 3.35 -25.90 4.68
N PHE A 686 3.02 -25.51 3.45
CA PHE A 686 2.70 -26.46 2.38
C PHE A 686 3.83 -27.43 2.06
N THR A 687 5.09 -26.99 2.09
CA THR A 687 6.19 -27.89 1.78
C THR A 687 6.43 -28.92 2.89
N SER A 688 6.34 -28.54 4.17
CA SER A 688 6.45 -29.54 5.25
C SER A 688 5.28 -30.50 5.24
N LEU A 689 4.07 -30.02 4.95
CA LEU A 689 2.88 -30.86 4.82
C LEU A 689 2.94 -31.79 3.60
N LEU A 690 3.45 -31.33 2.46
CA LEU A 690 3.71 -32.16 1.28
C LEU A 690 4.65 -33.32 1.61
N LEU A 691 5.75 -33.01 2.32
CA LEU A 691 6.75 -34.02 2.68
C LEU A 691 6.17 -35.03 3.69
N GLU A 692 5.25 -34.62 4.55
CA GLU A 692 4.51 -35.52 5.44
C GLU A 692 3.51 -36.39 4.66
N HIS A 693 2.71 -35.78 3.76
CA HIS A 693 1.69 -36.47 2.96
C HIS A 693 2.30 -37.55 2.04
N THR A 694 3.46 -37.27 1.47
CA THR A 694 4.15 -38.18 0.54
C THR A 694 5.12 -39.15 1.21
N ASP A 695 5.17 -39.18 2.55
CA ASP A 695 6.16 -39.94 3.32
C ASP A 695 7.63 -39.65 2.89
N SER A 696 7.89 -38.41 2.46
CA SER A 696 9.18 -37.99 1.94
C SER A 696 10.14 -37.55 3.04
N LYS A 697 11.40 -37.96 2.90
CA LYS A 697 12.49 -37.55 3.78
C LYS A 697 12.69 -36.03 3.78
N VAL A 698 13.11 -35.52 4.94
CA VAL A 698 13.30 -34.09 5.21
C VAL A 698 14.78 -33.74 5.37
N SER A 699 15.13 -32.52 4.97
CA SER A 699 16.38 -31.87 5.41
C SER A 699 16.23 -31.34 6.85
N PRO A 700 17.31 -30.94 7.52
CA PRO A 700 17.23 -30.22 8.79
C PRO A 700 16.31 -28.98 8.73
N TYR A 701 16.36 -28.23 7.63
CA TYR A 701 15.45 -27.10 7.41
C TYR A 701 13.97 -27.52 7.44
N TYR A 702 13.60 -28.55 6.69
CA TYR A 702 12.21 -29.02 6.67
C TYR A 702 11.81 -29.79 7.93
N ALA A 703 12.76 -30.30 8.71
CA ALA A 703 12.47 -30.82 10.05
C ALA A 703 12.03 -29.70 11.00
N LEU A 704 12.68 -28.53 10.95
CA LEU A 704 12.20 -27.33 11.65
C LEU A 704 10.80 -26.94 11.19
N LEU A 705 10.57 -26.86 9.88
CA LEU A 705 9.24 -26.49 9.35
C LEU A 705 8.16 -27.54 9.62
N THR A 706 8.53 -28.81 9.80
CA THR A 706 7.60 -29.86 10.25
C THR A 706 7.19 -29.63 11.70
N ASP A 707 8.16 -29.33 12.57
CA ASP A 707 7.84 -29.01 13.97
C ASP A 707 7.01 -27.70 14.08
N VAL A 708 7.19 -26.74 13.16
CA VAL A 708 6.37 -25.52 13.06
C VAL A 708 4.93 -25.83 12.63
N LEU A 709 4.75 -26.70 11.62
CA LEU A 709 3.43 -27.14 11.17
C LEU A 709 2.62 -27.75 12.34
N ASP A 710 3.28 -28.51 13.22
CA ASP A 710 2.64 -29.13 14.38
C ASP A 710 2.17 -28.13 15.45
N THR A 711 2.53 -26.84 15.35
CA THR A 711 2.06 -25.79 16.28
C THR A 711 0.82 -25.04 15.81
N ARG A 712 0.35 -25.26 14.56
CA ARG A 712 -0.62 -24.38 13.89
C ARG A 712 -2.07 -24.48 14.35
N ASN A 713 -2.44 -25.58 15.00
CA ASN A 713 -3.79 -25.76 15.53
C ASN A 713 -3.93 -25.24 16.97
N SER A 714 -2.92 -24.53 17.48
CA SER A 714 -2.91 -23.97 18.83
C SER A 714 -2.86 -22.45 18.75
N ASP A 715 -3.69 -21.77 19.55
CA ASP A 715 -3.58 -20.33 19.76
C ASP A 715 -2.17 -20.00 20.29
N ASP A 716 -1.58 -18.90 19.81
CA ASP A 716 -0.28 -18.39 20.26
C ASP A 716 -0.22 -18.23 21.80
N SER A 717 -1.36 -17.89 22.41
CA SER A 717 -1.50 -17.79 23.87
C SER A 717 -1.37 -19.13 24.59
N GLN A 718 -1.65 -20.24 23.89
CA GLN A 718 -1.70 -21.61 24.41
C GLN A 718 -0.47 -22.45 24.04
N LEU A 719 0.50 -21.90 23.31
CA LEU A 719 1.70 -22.63 22.92
C LEU A 719 2.51 -23.09 24.15
N THR A 720 2.87 -24.37 24.16
CA THR A 720 3.79 -24.96 25.12
C THR A 720 5.18 -24.33 25.01
N ALA A 721 6.02 -24.48 26.05
CA ALA A 721 7.41 -23.99 26.01
C ALA A 721 8.21 -24.54 24.82
N ALA A 722 7.97 -25.80 24.44
CA ALA A 722 8.60 -26.42 23.27
C ALA A 722 8.16 -25.77 21.95
N GLN A 723 6.86 -25.50 21.79
CA GLN A 723 6.32 -24.84 20.59
C GLN A 723 6.80 -23.39 20.48
N LYS A 724 6.86 -22.66 21.60
CA LYS A 724 7.45 -21.30 21.63
C LYS A 724 8.93 -21.30 21.23
N GLN A 725 9.68 -22.33 21.64
CA GLN A 725 11.07 -22.49 21.21
C GLN A 725 11.18 -22.75 19.70
N VAL A 726 10.30 -23.58 19.12
CA VAL A 726 10.27 -23.84 17.67
C VAL A 726 9.97 -22.54 16.89
N ALA A 727 8.99 -21.75 17.33
CA ALA A 727 8.70 -20.45 16.72
C ALA A 727 9.90 -19.49 16.83
N SER A 728 10.59 -19.47 17.97
CA SER A 728 11.82 -18.68 18.15
C SER A 728 12.97 -19.16 17.25
N ASP A 729 13.14 -20.46 17.07
CA ASP A 729 14.17 -21.05 16.21
C ASP A 729 13.92 -20.65 14.74
N LEU A 730 12.67 -20.71 14.29
CA LEU A 730 12.28 -20.24 12.95
C LEU A 730 12.58 -18.75 12.78
N LYS A 731 12.19 -17.91 13.75
CA LYS A 731 12.43 -16.46 13.67
C LYS A 731 13.92 -16.10 13.63
N LEU A 732 14.75 -16.82 14.38
CA LEU A 732 16.22 -16.68 14.34
C LEU A 732 16.79 -17.08 12.98
N LEU A 733 16.34 -18.20 12.42
CA LEU A 733 16.76 -18.67 11.11
C LEU A 733 16.34 -17.71 9.99
N GLU A 734 15.08 -17.27 10.01
CA GLU A 734 14.53 -16.33 9.04
C GLU A 734 15.28 -14.99 9.09
N TYR A 735 15.57 -14.47 10.29
CA TYR A 735 16.42 -13.30 10.45
C TYR A 735 17.82 -13.53 9.86
N ASP A 736 18.47 -14.66 10.16
CA ASP A 736 19.81 -14.99 9.66
C ASP A 736 19.89 -15.02 8.13
N LEU A 737 18.83 -15.55 7.50
CA LEU A 737 18.69 -15.68 6.05
C LEU A 737 18.42 -14.35 5.34
N ILE A 738 17.70 -13.42 5.98
CA ILE A 738 17.26 -12.16 5.36
C ILE A 738 18.17 -10.98 5.73
N GLU A 739 18.27 -10.62 7.01
CA GLU A 739 18.96 -9.38 7.47
C GLU A 739 20.24 -9.65 8.28
N GLY A 740 20.43 -10.87 8.81
CA GLY A 740 21.46 -11.19 9.81
C GLY A 740 22.88 -11.24 9.25
N LYS A 741 23.65 -12.27 9.61
CA LYS A 741 25.03 -12.52 9.15
C LYS A 741 25.15 -13.76 8.27
N GLY A 742 24.09 -14.57 8.16
CA GLY A 742 24.06 -15.77 7.32
C GLY A 742 24.95 -16.87 7.89
N TYR A 743 24.98 -17.01 9.22
CA TYR A 743 25.79 -18.01 9.91
C TYR A 743 25.37 -19.44 9.53
N ILE A 744 24.08 -19.67 9.25
CA ILE A 744 23.57 -20.98 8.84
C ILE A 744 24.20 -21.46 7.52
N ASN A 745 24.67 -20.55 6.66
CA ASN A 745 25.33 -20.90 5.39
C ASN A 745 26.66 -21.63 5.58
N ALA A 746 27.24 -21.62 6.79
CA ALA A 746 28.38 -22.46 7.13
C ALA A 746 28.03 -23.97 7.19
N TYR A 747 26.74 -24.32 7.18
CA TYR A 747 26.21 -25.68 7.26
C TYR A 747 25.32 -25.98 6.04
N PRO A 748 25.89 -26.14 4.84
CA PRO A 748 25.10 -26.30 3.60
C PRO A 748 24.22 -27.56 3.59
N ASP A 749 24.55 -28.58 4.38
CA ASP A 749 23.74 -29.78 4.57
C ASP A 749 22.43 -29.52 5.33
N PHE A 750 22.31 -28.36 6.02
CA PHE A 750 21.07 -27.94 6.66
C PHE A 750 19.90 -27.82 5.67
N PHE A 751 20.18 -27.43 4.43
CA PHE A 751 19.17 -27.27 3.37
C PHE A 751 19.13 -28.44 2.39
N LYS A 752 20.04 -29.41 2.49
CA LYS A 752 20.16 -30.48 1.50
C LYS A 752 19.03 -31.50 1.68
N MET A 753 18.19 -31.62 0.64
CA MET A 753 17.15 -32.65 0.57
C MET A 753 17.78 -34.05 0.50
N LYS A 754 17.17 -35.01 1.20
CA LYS A 754 17.69 -36.38 1.32
C LYS A 754 17.01 -37.33 0.35
#